data_AF-A0A2P7V2I7-F1
#
_entry.id   AF-A0A2P7V2I7-F1
#
_cell.length_a   1.000
_cell.length_b   1.000
_cell.length_c   1.000
_cell.angle_alpha   90.00
_cell.angle_beta   90.00
_cell.angle_gamma   90.00
#
_symmetry.space_group_name_H-M   'P 1'
#
loop_
_entity.id
_entity.type
_entity.pdbx_description
1 polymer ?
#
loop_
_entity_poly.entity_id
_entity_poly.type
_entity_poly.pdbx_seq_one_letter_code
_entity_poly.pdbx_strand_id
1 'polypeptide(L)'
;MKKWVVKALLVCLATGTFLSGVSVPTAIGAGATASMKKNSQVSKPIRQQPVHDMVIFNDYQVAGLDSNGWNWVKNDEFILPPETPLDIDVIQTTYGTGTNLNRKEVLLDGVELTEFQAENTSSQTSFKWQVPRFTIPAEKLSAGSHTLTFMVTDAKGKSSTLHVRFLVEAKNYPSIFNGEKAEGEPVPNGGQTAIFGTMGSHDFTSSVPGTWKLTNKSTSTEMRSVPATIFSTGTLLTGQYELLFVPDDTTMSPWMTTIQVGVAELYMGTDTSGQKLTQDQKITAPAAPGKVPLYSPIPGRWSVNGTGQTLTDAQHFEVDIPERLAGITITVTFEPVTVQKETSSLWSDTSATTVQIQVPGAPNACGPASGNVTMDVLMKQNEQSTPRVEKMNLYSSDNTVKLYQNPVHMIWLATAAEHIEYGSEADDDEGPGVWAIDNVIVDESKLNWDHTALLLSGYKPGRYKVNYYSKRDPAQVWCGYVQVIEDLPPIKSYPACEPGDTGVSPSSAPLLLRSESGKEYRDGQKITVNAGDDLEEWEDLKLIATHAELVGSKKIRDKSEKTAYYMPKFEWKHGEIGIGASRKHSNGTISSENRIEIFSGEEKIASIKPSKGDGDDADGLESLNLKKYIDTDKPGEYKIKVTNTLTNKTCTVINSKRKYNKKTDVNERNETLTITIEVK
;
A
#
# COMPACT_ATOMS: atom_id res chain seq x y z
N MET A 1 0.31 15.38 77.17
CA MET A 1 0.99 16.65 77.53
C MET A 1 0.17 17.80 76.93
N LYS A 2 -0.21 18.78 77.80
CA LYS A 2 -0.67 20.17 77.55
C LYS A 2 -1.61 20.41 76.33
N LYS A 3 -2.95 20.54 76.41
CA LYS A 3 -3.85 21.40 77.24
C LYS A 3 -3.55 22.91 77.13
N TRP A 4 -4.36 23.68 76.39
CA TRP A 4 -5.37 24.66 76.88
C TRP A 4 -5.63 25.92 75.99
N VAL A 5 -6.89 26.05 75.52
CA VAL A 5 -7.90 27.09 75.85
C VAL A 5 -7.87 28.53 75.24
N VAL A 6 -8.89 28.77 74.39
CA VAL A 6 -9.97 29.82 74.43
C VAL A 6 -9.63 31.33 74.33
N LYS A 7 -10.24 32.04 73.36
CA LYS A 7 -11.32 33.06 73.57
C LYS A 7 -11.65 33.89 72.32
N ALA A 8 -12.91 33.77 71.90
CA ALA A 8 -13.69 34.86 71.33
C ALA A 8 -14.14 35.84 72.43
N LEU A 9 -14.22 37.14 72.15
CA LEU A 9 -15.41 37.98 72.38
C LEU A 9 -15.23 39.42 71.84
N LEU A 10 -16.19 39.85 71.01
CA LEU A 10 -17.04 41.06 71.08
C LEU A 10 -16.55 42.32 71.85
N VAL A 11 -16.91 43.51 71.35
CA VAL A 11 -18.09 44.30 71.82
C VAL A 11 -18.22 45.64 71.04
N CYS A 12 -19.36 45.73 70.33
CA CYS A 12 -20.42 46.76 70.25
C CYS A 12 -20.16 48.25 69.92
N LEU A 13 -21.03 48.77 69.03
CA LEU A 13 -22.26 49.53 69.37
C LEU A 13 -23.28 49.30 68.22
N ALA A 14 -24.45 48.67 68.47
CA ALA A 14 -25.74 49.28 68.86
C ALA A 14 -26.38 50.10 67.70
N THR A 15 -27.62 49.91 67.26
CA THR A 15 -28.85 49.40 67.90
C THR A 15 -29.97 49.25 66.86
N GLY A 16 -30.90 48.32 67.08
CA GLY A 16 -32.32 48.56 66.74
C GLY A 16 -33.09 47.47 65.98
N THR A 17 -33.28 46.30 66.58
CA THR A 17 -34.45 45.44 66.33
C THR A 17 -35.67 45.97 67.10
N PHE A 18 -36.89 45.79 66.60
CA PHE A 18 -38.00 45.14 67.32
C PHE A 18 -39.23 44.91 66.41
N LEU A 19 -39.97 43.88 66.82
CA LEU A 19 -40.98 43.08 66.15
C LEU A 19 -42.41 43.63 66.22
N SER A 20 -43.26 42.99 65.41
CA SER A 20 -44.64 42.54 65.69
C SER A 20 -45.80 43.54 65.54
N GLY A 21 -46.87 43.04 64.90
CA GLY A 21 -48.17 43.70 64.85
C GLY A 21 -49.15 42.99 63.91
N VAL A 22 -49.70 41.87 64.37
CA VAL A 22 -50.82 41.13 63.77
C VAL A 22 -52.06 42.03 63.65
N SER A 23 -52.80 41.97 62.54
CA SER A 23 -54.25 41.68 62.52
C SER A 23 -54.89 41.96 61.16
N VAL A 24 -55.59 40.96 60.64
CA VAL A 24 -56.69 41.10 59.67
C VAL A 24 -57.90 41.62 60.46
N PRO A 25 -58.79 42.42 59.84
CA PRO A 25 -60.15 41.92 59.71
C PRO A 25 -60.77 42.12 58.32
N THR A 26 -61.64 41.17 58.03
CA THR A 26 -62.66 41.07 56.98
C THR A 26 -63.65 42.24 56.96
N ALA A 27 -64.13 42.64 55.77
CA ALA A 27 -65.56 42.61 55.40
C ALA A 27 -65.89 43.49 54.17
N ILE A 28 -66.45 42.85 53.14
CA ILE A 28 -67.72 43.19 52.46
C ILE A 28 -68.03 44.67 52.19
N GLY A 29 -67.98 45.03 50.91
CA GLY A 29 -69.15 45.51 50.15
C GLY A 29 -69.71 46.93 50.34
N ALA A 30 -70.25 47.43 49.21
CA ALA A 30 -71.13 48.59 49.02
C ALA A 30 -70.44 49.97 48.93
N GLY A 31 -70.63 50.60 47.76
CA GLY A 31 -69.95 51.82 47.37
C GLY A 31 -70.57 53.11 47.89
N ALA A 32 -69.87 54.20 47.62
CA ALA A 32 -70.44 55.54 47.48
C ALA A 32 -69.43 56.41 46.72
N THR A 33 -69.85 56.90 45.57
CA THR A 33 -69.25 58.02 44.84
C THR A 33 -69.19 59.28 45.71
N ALA A 34 -68.05 59.96 45.78
CA ALA A 34 -68.00 61.44 45.82
C ALA A 34 -66.57 62.01 45.77
N SER A 35 -66.38 62.87 44.76
CA SER A 35 -65.72 64.18 44.85
C SER A 35 -64.20 64.25 44.99
N MET A 36 -63.61 64.63 43.85
CA MET A 36 -62.37 65.38 43.66
C MET A 36 -61.93 66.26 44.84
N LYS A 37 -60.64 66.13 45.22
CA LYS A 37 -59.81 67.28 45.57
C LYS A 37 -58.49 67.20 44.82
N LYS A 38 -58.37 68.11 43.87
CA LYS A 38 -57.23 68.39 43.01
C LYS A 38 -56.14 69.07 43.86
N ASN A 39 -55.18 68.32 44.38
CA ASN A 39 -53.94 68.91 44.87
C ASN A 39 -52.94 68.96 43.73
N SER A 40 -52.94 70.09 43.01
CA SER A 40 -51.84 70.46 42.13
C SER A 40 -50.65 70.86 42.98
N GLN A 41 -49.82 69.90 43.34
CA GLN A 41 -48.39 70.17 43.44
C GLN A 41 -47.78 69.69 42.14
N VAL A 42 -47.63 70.64 41.21
CA VAL A 42 -46.82 70.47 40.00
C VAL A 42 -45.40 70.22 40.46
N SER A 43 -45.02 68.96 40.59
CA SER A 43 -43.64 68.54 40.52
C SER A 43 -43.13 68.98 39.15
N LYS A 44 -42.11 69.84 39.13
CA LYS A 44 -41.36 70.14 37.91
C LYS A 44 -40.93 68.81 37.29
N PRO A 45 -41.12 68.57 35.97
CA PRO A 45 -40.72 67.31 35.37
C PRO A 45 -39.19 67.18 35.47
N ILE A 46 -38.78 66.16 36.22
CA ILE A 46 -37.42 65.67 36.35
C ILE A 46 -37.00 65.15 34.97
N ARG A 47 -35.90 65.71 34.42
CA ARG A 47 -35.16 65.30 33.21
C ARG A 47 -35.97 64.66 32.05
N GLN A 48 -36.32 65.47 31.04
CA GLN A 48 -36.75 64.99 29.72
C GLN A 48 -35.59 64.26 29.00
N GLN A 49 -35.53 62.93 29.14
CA GLN A 49 -34.64 62.00 28.41
C GLN A 49 -35.51 60.96 27.68
N PRO A 50 -35.05 60.39 26.56
CA PRO A 50 -35.74 59.28 25.90
C PRO A 50 -36.00 58.09 26.85
N VAL A 51 -37.11 57.37 26.63
CA VAL A 51 -37.50 56.23 27.46
C VAL A 51 -37.97 55.07 26.59
N HIS A 52 -37.58 53.85 26.96
CA HIS A 52 -38.20 52.61 26.48
C HIS A 52 -39.43 52.33 27.35
N ASP A 53 -40.62 52.61 26.83
CA ASP A 53 -41.89 52.43 27.56
C ASP A 53 -42.20 50.95 27.76
N MET A 54 -41.96 50.13 26.73
CA MET A 54 -42.22 48.70 26.78
C MET A 54 -41.36 47.94 25.75
N VAL A 55 -40.84 46.77 26.14
CA VAL A 55 -40.28 45.78 25.21
C VAL A 55 -40.90 44.40 25.48
N ILE A 56 -41.40 43.76 24.43
CA ILE A 56 -42.05 42.44 24.45
C ILE A 56 -41.23 41.49 23.56
N PHE A 57 -41.02 40.26 24.02
CA PHE A 57 -40.34 39.19 23.31
C PHE A 57 -41.28 38.00 23.14
N ASN A 58 -41.47 37.50 21.90
CA ASN A 58 -42.30 36.31 21.61
C ASN A 58 -43.64 36.32 22.36
N ASP A 59 -44.33 37.46 22.35
CA ASP A 59 -45.61 37.72 23.03
C ASP A 59 -45.59 37.72 24.58
N TYR A 60 -44.41 37.65 25.21
CA TYR A 60 -44.20 37.86 26.65
C TYR A 60 -43.64 39.26 26.95
N GLN A 61 -44.27 39.99 27.88
CA GLN A 61 -43.82 41.31 28.29
C GLN A 61 -42.66 41.21 29.30
N VAL A 62 -41.48 41.77 28.98
CA VAL A 62 -40.29 41.63 29.85
C VAL A 62 -39.69 42.97 30.33
N ALA A 63 -40.12 44.14 29.83
CA ALA A 63 -39.65 45.42 30.41
C ALA A 63 -40.59 46.61 30.17
N GLY A 64 -40.58 47.57 31.10
CA GLY A 64 -41.16 48.92 30.97
C GLY A 64 -40.75 49.82 32.14
N LEU A 65 -40.58 51.13 31.88
CA LEU A 65 -40.22 52.14 32.87
C LEU A 65 -41.30 53.23 32.92
N ASP A 66 -41.85 53.50 34.11
CA ASP A 66 -42.66 54.69 34.34
C ASP A 66 -41.79 55.89 34.76
N SER A 67 -42.41 57.07 34.82
CA SER A 67 -41.76 58.37 35.04
C SER A 67 -40.98 58.51 36.36
N ASN A 68 -41.00 57.52 37.25
CA ASN A 68 -40.31 57.55 38.53
C ASN A 68 -39.00 56.75 38.58
N GLY A 69 -38.57 56.17 37.45
CA GLY A 69 -37.17 55.82 37.22
C GLY A 69 -36.56 54.87 38.25
N TRP A 70 -36.85 53.56 38.18
CA TRP A 70 -35.91 52.43 38.35
C TRP A 70 -36.69 51.13 38.07
N ASN A 71 -36.20 50.28 37.16
CA ASN A 71 -36.49 48.85 37.24
C ASN A 71 -35.25 48.05 36.84
N TRP A 72 -34.69 47.34 37.82
CA TRP A 72 -33.65 46.33 37.59
C TRP A 72 -34.38 45.05 37.22
N VAL A 73 -34.13 44.53 36.02
CA VAL A 73 -34.56 43.19 35.60
C VAL A 73 -33.42 42.22 35.99
N LYS A 74 -33.73 41.11 36.67
CA LYS A 74 -32.75 40.13 37.18
C LYS A 74 -32.10 39.39 36.00
N ASN A 75 -30.95 38.75 36.24
CA ASN A 75 -30.24 37.94 35.25
C ASN A 75 -31.12 36.75 34.75
N ASP A 76 -30.96 36.41 33.45
CA ASP A 76 -31.46 35.21 32.75
C ASP A 76 -32.99 35.03 32.61
N GLU A 77 -33.73 36.10 32.30
CA GLU A 77 -35.19 36.13 32.47
C GLU A 77 -36.07 35.49 31.38
N PHE A 78 -35.52 34.97 30.27
CA PHE A 78 -36.21 33.93 29.50
C PHE A 78 -35.24 33.01 28.77
N ILE A 79 -35.69 31.77 28.62
CA ILE A 79 -34.99 30.73 27.90
C ILE A 79 -35.68 30.59 26.55
N LEU A 80 -34.93 30.83 25.48
CA LEU A 80 -35.38 30.65 24.12
C LEU A 80 -35.09 29.19 23.71
N PRO A 81 -36.11 28.40 23.35
CA PRO A 81 -35.88 27.05 22.86
C PRO A 81 -34.99 27.06 21.61
N PRO A 82 -34.27 25.96 21.34
CA PRO A 82 -33.40 25.89 20.16
C PRO A 82 -34.17 26.18 18.86
N GLU A 83 -33.51 26.85 17.90
CA GLU A 83 -34.09 27.22 16.59
C GLU A 83 -35.35 28.10 16.63
N THR A 84 -35.66 28.71 17.78
CA THR A 84 -36.78 29.64 17.88
C THR A 84 -36.31 31.04 17.48
N PRO A 85 -36.94 31.71 16.49
CA PRO A 85 -36.65 33.12 16.21
C PRO A 85 -37.13 34.01 17.36
N LEU A 86 -36.59 35.22 17.44
CA LEU A 86 -36.95 36.18 18.49
C LEU A 86 -37.72 37.36 17.90
N ASP A 87 -39.04 37.35 18.08
CA ASP A 87 -39.95 38.44 17.74
C ASP A 87 -39.93 39.51 18.83
N ILE A 88 -39.79 40.77 18.43
CA ILE A 88 -39.59 41.90 19.34
C ILE A 88 -40.58 43.02 19.01
N ASP A 89 -41.37 43.44 20.01
CA ASP A 89 -42.14 44.68 19.96
C ASP A 89 -41.52 45.72 20.89
N VAL A 90 -41.34 46.94 20.40
CA VAL A 90 -40.78 48.05 21.18
C VAL A 90 -41.73 49.24 21.15
N ILE A 91 -42.01 49.80 22.32
CA ILE A 91 -42.67 51.09 22.49
C ILE A 91 -41.72 52.01 23.21
N GLN A 92 -41.47 53.18 22.64
CA GLN A 92 -40.49 54.14 23.14
C GLN A 92 -40.97 55.58 22.97
N THR A 93 -40.64 56.44 23.93
CA THR A 93 -41.03 57.85 23.94
C THR A 93 -39.80 58.76 23.94
N THR A 94 -39.78 59.73 23.03
CA THR A 94 -38.75 60.80 22.95
C THR A 94 -39.37 62.17 23.21
N TYR A 95 -38.56 63.15 23.61
CA TYR A 95 -39.04 64.48 24.01
C TYR A 95 -38.31 65.59 23.24
N GLY A 96 -39.09 66.51 22.65
CA GLY A 96 -38.60 67.56 21.77
C GLY A 96 -39.28 68.91 22.00
N THR A 97 -38.75 69.96 21.36
CA THR A 97 -39.32 71.31 21.36
C THR A 97 -39.55 71.74 19.91
N GLY A 98 -40.65 71.29 19.30
CA GLY A 98 -40.94 71.41 17.86
C GLY A 98 -40.95 70.04 17.18
N THR A 99 -40.23 69.89 16.06
CA THR A 99 -40.01 68.59 15.41
C THR A 99 -39.16 67.69 16.31
N ASN A 100 -39.73 66.56 16.70
CA ASN A 100 -39.15 65.51 17.50
C ASN A 100 -38.70 64.36 16.58
N LEU A 101 -37.65 63.65 17.00
CA LEU A 101 -37.05 62.53 16.28
C LEU A 101 -36.94 61.38 17.26
N ASN A 102 -37.26 60.18 16.79
CA ASN A 102 -37.07 58.95 17.52
C ASN A 102 -36.24 58.01 16.67
N ARG A 103 -34.95 57.88 16.99
CA ARG A 103 -34.02 56.95 16.33
C ARG A 103 -33.84 55.72 17.21
N LYS A 104 -34.09 54.55 16.64
CA LYS A 104 -33.88 53.23 17.24
C LYS A 104 -32.60 52.60 16.71
N GLU A 105 -31.81 52.05 17.62
CA GLU A 105 -30.64 51.20 17.35
C GLU A 105 -30.74 49.93 18.21
N VAL A 106 -30.32 48.78 17.66
CA VAL A 106 -30.34 47.49 18.36
C VAL A 106 -29.01 46.79 18.18
N LEU A 107 -28.43 46.30 19.28
CA LEU A 107 -27.22 45.48 19.25
C LEU A 107 -27.50 44.10 19.86
N LEU A 108 -26.92 43.07 19.28
CA LEU A 108 -26.87 41.71 19.83
C LEU A 108 -25.42 41.39 20.19
N ASP A 109 -25.15 41.11 21.46
CA ASP A 109 -23.82 40.84 22.02
C ASP A 109 -22.79 41.93 21.72
N GLY A 110 -23.25 43.18 21.64
CA GLY A 110 -22.44 44.34 21.31
C GLY A 110 -22.18 44.53 19.81
N VAL A 111 -22.70 43.64 18.95
CA VAL A 111 -22.69 43.80 17.49
C VAL A 111 -23.97 44.49 17.04
N GLU A 112 -23.84 45.56 16.27
CA GLU A 112 -24.97 46.34 15.78
C GLU A 112 -25.76 45.61 14.68
N LEU A 113 -27.08 45.54 14.84
CA LEU A 113 -28.01 44.98 13.87
C LEU A 113 -28.59 46.11 13.00
N THR A 114 -27.80 46.54 12.01
CA THR A 114 -28.11 47.69 11.15
C THR A 114 -29.47 47.58 10.44
N GLU A 115 -29.93 46.37 10.15
CA GLU A 115 -31.21 46.09 9.52
C GLU A 115 -32.42 46.47 10.40
N PHE A 116 -32.23 46.65 11.71
CA PHE A 116 -33.29 47.02 12.65
C PHE A 116 -33.21 48.48 13.10
N GLN A 117 -32.31 49.27 12.50
CA GLN A 117 -32.29 50.71 12.66
C GLN A 117 -33.49 51.33 11.98
N ALA A 118 -34.14 52.25 12.67
CA ALA A 118 -35.23 53.02 12.09
C ALA A 118 -35.35 54.37 12.80
N GLU A 119 -35.76 55.37 12.04
CA GLU A 119 -36.07 56.69 12.59
C GLU A 119 -37.46 57.13 12.18
N ASN A 120 -38.12 57.85 13.09
CA ASN A 120 -39.42 58.43 12.83
C ASN A 120 -39.49 59.84 13.42
N THR A 121 -40.23 60.73 12.75
CA THR A 121 -40.33 62.13 13.14
C THR A 121 -41.77 62.50 13.48
N SER A 122 -41.94 63.47 14.38
CA SER A 122 -43.26 63.96 14.79
C SER A 122 -43.17 65.43 15.16
N SER A 123 -44.23 66.21 14.94
CA SER A 123 -44.29 67.61 15.40
C SER A 123 -44.67 67.76 16.88
N GLN A 124 -44.83 66.65 17.60
CA GLN A 124 -45.23 66.64 19.01
C GLN A 124 -44.04 66.77 19.95
N THR A 125 -44.19 67.55 21.02
CA THR A 125 -43.16 67.75 22.06
C THR A 125 -42.87 66.47 22.87
N SER A 126 -43.78 65.52 22.86
CA SER A 126 -43.62 64.15 23.37
C SER A 126 -44.04 63.22 22.25
N PHE A 127 -43.16 62.34 21.79
CA PHE A 127 -43.43 61.43 20.70
C PHE A 127 -43.27 59.99 21.15
N LYS A 128 -44.41 59.33 21.36
CA LYS A 128 -44.49 57.89 21.63
C LYS A 128 -44.58 57.14 20.31
N TRP A 129 -43.63 56.26 20.06
CA TRP A 129 -43.55 55.46 18.85
C TRP A 129 -43.64 53.98 19.22
N GLN A 130 -44.67 53.32 18.69
CA GLN A 130 -44.72 51.87 18.62
C GLN A 130 -43.95 51.45 17.37
N VAL A 131 -42.76 50.91 17.58
CA VAL A 131 -41.90 50.43 16.50
C VAL A 131 -42.58 49.24 15.83
N PRO A 132 -42.60 49.15 14.49
CA PRO A 132 -43.04 47.93 13.81
C PRO A 132 -42.30 46.71 14.36
N ARG A 133 -43.04 45.63 14.63
CA ARG A 133 -42.48 44.35 15.09
C ARG A 133 -41.35 43.92 14.15
N PHE A 134 -40.27 43.41 14.73
CA PHE A 134 -39.14 42.87 13.98
C PHE A 134 -38.64 41.58 14.62
N THR A 135 -38.03 40.73 13.81
CA THR A 135 -37.65 39.38 14.20
C THR A 135 -36.15 39.18 14.00
N ILE A 136 -35.45 38.74 15.04
CA ILE A 136 -34.09 38.24 14.91
C ILE A 136 -34.18 36.76 14.52
N PRO A 137 -33.67 36.35 13.33
CA PRO A 137 -33.70 34.96 12.90
C PRO A 137 -32.93 34.05 13.85
N ALA A 138 -33.39 32.82 14.02
CA ALA A 138 -32.74 31.84 14.89
C ALA A 138 -31.29 31.56 14.50
N GLU A 139 -30.91 31.68 13.22
CA GLU A 139 -29.52 31.48 12.78
C GLU A 139 -28.53 32.50 13.35
N LYS A 140 -29.02 33.65 13.85
CA LYS A 140 -28.21 34.68 14.53
C LYS A 140 -28.09 34.44 16.04
N LEU A 141 -28.74 33.41 16.57
CA LEU A 141 -28.85 33.12 18.00
C LEU A 141 -28.21 31.75 18.28
N SER A 142 -26.92 31.74 18.62
CA SER A 142 -26.21 30.50 19.00
C SER A 142 -26.69 29.96 20.35
N ALA A 143 -26.39 28.71 20.69
CA ALA A 143 -26.64 28.22 22.05
C ALA A 143 -25.75 28.99 23.06
N GLY A 144 -26.33 29.43 24.18
CA GLY A 144 -25.61 30.19 25.21
C GLY A 144 -26.31 31.48 25.64
N SER A 145 -25.62 32.28 26.46
CA SER A 145 -26.15 33.53 27.00
C SER A 145 -25.92 34.67 26.01
N HIS A 146 -26.97 35.44 25.73
CA HIS A 146 -26.99 36.55 24.80
C HIS A 146 -27.46 37.83 25.49
N THR A 147 -26.99 38.99 25.00
CA THR A 147 -27.40 40.32 25.46
C THR A 147 -27.91 41.16 24.30
N LEU A 148 -29.19 41.53 24.32
CA LEU A 148 -29.76 42.56 23.47
C LEU A 148 -29.62 43.94 24.11
N THR A 149 -29.27 44.92 23.30
CA THR A 149 -29.17 46.32 23.70
C THR A 149 -30.05 47.17 22.80
N PHE A 150 -31.05 47.84 23.38
CA PHE A 150 -31.90 48.80 22.68
C PHE A 150 -31.45 50.21 23.02
N MET A 151 -31.17 51.00 21.99
CA MET A 151 -30.81 52.40 22.12
C MET A 151 -31.85 53.26 21.44
N VAL A 152 -32.30 54.29 22.14
CA VAL A 152 -33.22 55.30 21.60
C VAL A 152 -32.61 56.68 21.74
N THR A 153 -32.57 57.45 20.65
CA THR A 153 -31.97 58.79 20.59
C THR A 153 -32.99 59.83 20.12
N ASP A 154 -33.05 60.97 20.81
CA ASP A 154 -33.91 62.10 20.43
C ASP A 154 -33.23 63.10 19.47
N ALA A 155 -34.00 64.08 18.98
CA ALA A 155 -33.52 65.15 18.10
C ALA A 155 -32.43 66.05 18.73
N LYS A 156 -32.24 66.01 20.06
CA LYS A 156 -31.22 66.77 20.79
C LYS A 156 -29.96 65.93 21.05
N GLY A 157 -29.90 64.71 20.51
CA GLY A 157 -28.78 63.78 20.68
C GLY A 157 -28.71 63.17 22.08
N LYS A 158 -29.77 63.27 22.89
CA LYS A 158 -29.83 62.50 24.14
C LYS A 158 -30.25 61.08 23.82
N SER A 159 -29.63 60.12 24.48
CA SER A 159 -29.96 58.70 24.32
C SER A 159 -30.36 58.04 25.63
N SER A 160 -31.06 56.92 25.50
CA SER A 160 -31.37 55.99 26.59
C SER A 160 -31.15 54.56 26.11
N THR A 161 -30.61 53.73 27.00
CA THR A 161 -30.19 52.36 26.68
C THR A 161 -30.88 51.37 27.61
N LEU A 162 -31.39 50.29 27.04
CA LEU A 162 -31.93 49.14 27.75
C LEU A 162 -31.15 47.89 27.36
N HIS A 163 -30.69 47.11 28.34
CA HIS A 163 -30.06 45.82 28.12
C HIS A 163 -31.00 44.69 28.57
N VAL A 164 -31.13 43.66 27.76
CA VAL A 164 -31.90 42.45 28.05
C VAL A 164 -31.01 41.24 27.85
N ARG A 165 -30.87 40.40 28.88
CA ARG A 165 -30.14 39.13 28.80
C ARG A 165 -31.12 37.98 28.64
N PHE A 166 -30.80 37.03 27.77
CA PHE A 166 -31.57 35.81 27.57
C PHE A 166 -30.63 34.63 27.31
N LEU A 167 -31.13 33.41 27.56
CA LEU A 167 -30.40 32.18 27.29
C LEU A 167 -31.05 31.49 26.10
N VAL A 168 -30.24 31.07 25.13
CA VAL A 168 -30.68 30.16 24.08
C VAL A 168 -30.28 28.74 24.49
N GLU A 169 -31.26 27.86 24.63
CA GLU A 169 -31.02 26.47 24.98
C GLU A 169 -30.20 25.75 23.90
N ALA A 170 -29.27 24.90 24.33
CA ALA A 170 -28.63 23.97 23.43
C ALA A 170 -29.64 22.89 23.01
N LYS A 171 -29.58 22.46 21.75
CA LYS A 171 -30.33 21.27 21.33
C LYS A 171 -29.93 20.08 22.19
N ASN A 172 -30.92 19.47 22.82
CA ASN A 172 -30.73 18.28 23.64
C ASN A 172 -30.67 17.04 22.73
N TYR A 173 -29.48 16.64 22.33
CA TYR A 173 -29.27 15.43 21.52
C TYR A 173 -28.99 14.21 22.42
N PRO A 174 -29.40 13.00 22.01
CA PRO A 174 -28.97 11.78 22.67
C PRO A 174 -27.46 11.58 22.53
N SER A 175 -26.84 10.94 23.53
CA SER A 175 -25.42 10.55 23.45
C SER A 175 -25.30 9.25 22.66
N ILE A 176 -24.62 9.34 21.50
CA ILE A 176 -24.36 8.20 20.60
C ILE A 176 -22.87 7.85 20.66
N PHE A 177 -22.54 6.56 20.69
CA PHE A 177 -21.18 6.04 20.81
C PHE A 177 -20.87 5.08 19.66
N ASN A 178 -19.59 4.95 19.31
CA ASN A 178 -19.12 3.96 18.34
C ASN A 178 -18.98 2.58 19.02
N GLY A 179 -19.45 1.53 18.34
CA GLY A 179 -19.44 0.14 18.82
C GLY A 179 -20.74 -0.30 19.49
N GLU A 180 -20.75 -1.53 20.01
CA GLU A 180 -21.90 -2.15 20.69
C GLU A 180 -22.10 -1.67 22.14
N LYS A 181 -21.22 -0.80 22.65
CA LYS A 181 -21.25 -0.30 24.03
C LYS A 181 -21.17 1.21 24.07
N ALA A 182 -21.81 1.81 25.07
CA ALA A 182 -21.74 3.24 25.38
C ALA A 182 -20.43 3.58 26.12
N GLU A 183 -19.28 3.41 25.46
CA GLU A 183 -17.95 3.66 26.01
C GLU A 183 -17.16 4.62 25.10
N GLY A 184 -16.36 5.52 25.69
CA GLY A 184 -15.55 6.49 24.95
C GLY A 184 -16.25 7.84 24.73
N GLU A 185 -15.71 8.63 23.81
CA GLU A 185 -16.26 9.94 23.44
C GLU A 185 -17.51 9.77 22.56
N PRO A 186 -18.60 10.52 22.82
CA PRO A 186 -19.80 10.44 21.99
C PRO A 186 -19.56 11.04 20.60
N VAL A 187 -20.18 10.43 19.59
CA VAL A 187 -20.15 10.90 18.22
C VAL A 187 -20.98 12.19 18.12
N PRO A 188 -20.39 13.32 17.70
CA PRO A 188 -21.10 14.59 17.61
C PRO A 188 -22.20 14.54 16.55
N ASN A 189 -23.32 15.22 16.82
CA ASN A 189 -24.38 15.42 15.83
C ASN A 189 -23.85 16.23 14.62
N GLY A 190 -24.23 15.81 13.41
CA GLY A 190 -23.73 16.37 12.16
C GLY A 190 -22.28 15.97 11.84
N GLY A 191 -21.69 15.07 12.64
CA GLY A 191 -20.35 14.55 12.44
C GLY A 191 -20.22 13.65 11.20
N GLN A 192 -19.00 13.15 11.03
CA GLN A 192 -18.68 12.15 10.02
C GLN A 192 -17.98 10.95 10.68
N THR A 193 -18.46 9.75 10.39
CA THR A 193 -17.82 8.48 10.76
C THR A 193 -17.24 7.85 9.49
N ALA A 194 -15.95 7.53 9.49
CA ALA A 194 -15.29 6.90 8.36
C ALA A 194 -15.16 5.39 8.58
N ILE A 195 -15.45 4.61 7.54
CA ILE A 195 -15.19 3.17 7.44
C ILE A 195 -14.20 3.00 6.28
N PHE A 196 -12.99 2.51 6.57
CA PHE A 196 -11.92 2.48 5.58
C PHE A 196 -11.90 1.17 4.80
N GLY A 197 -12.07 1.25 3.48
CA GLY A 197 -12.09 0.09 2.60
C GLY A 197 -13.14 0.22 1.51
N THR A 198 -13.20 -0.76 0.59
CA THR A 198 -14.20 -0.73 -0.48
C THR A 198 -15.60 -1.14 0.00
N MET A 199 -15.67 -1.83 1.13
CA MET A 199 -16.87 -2.10 1.90
C MET A 199 -16.52 -2.23 3.40
N GLY A 200 -17.50 -2.08 4.28
CA GLY A 200 -17.30 -2.32 5.70
C GLY A 200 -18.58 -2.16 6.51
N SER A 201 -18.50 -2.38 7.81
CA SER A 201 -19.64 -2.29 8.73
C SER A 201 -19.23 -1.62 10.02
N HIS A 202 -20.17 -0.91 10.63
CA HIS A 202 -19.94 -0.24 11.90
C HIS A 202 -21.16 -0.35 12.79
N ASP A 203 -20.92 -0.36 14.10
CA ASP A 203 -21.97 -0.41 15.10
C ASP A 203 -22.05 0.93 15.83
N PHE A 204 -23.26 1.32 16.20
CA PHE A 204 -23.55 2.52 16.97
C PHE A 204 -24.41 2.15 18.17
N THR A 205 -24.16 2.80 19.31
CA THR A 205 -24.94 2.60 20.53
C THR A 205 -25.45 3.95 21.05
N SER A 206 -26.74 4.02 21.36
CA SER A 206 -27.37 5.17 22.02
C SER A 206 -27.49 4.93 23.53
N SER A 207 -27.34 6.00 24.32
CA SER A 207 -27.62 5.97 25.75
C SER A 207 -29.11 5.86 26.10
N VAL A 208 -30.01 6.07 25.13
CA VAL A 208 -31.47 6.06 25.28
C VAL A 208 -32.15 5.21 24.20
N PRO A 209 -33.35 4.65 24.45
CA PRO A 209 -34.11 3.95 23.41
C PRO A 209 -34.59 4.91 22.31
N GLY A 210 -34.70 4.38 21.10
CA GLY A 210 -35.14 5.14 19.93
C GLY A 210 -35.08 4.30 18.65
N THR A 211 -35.29 4.96 17.52
CA THR A 211 -35.29 4.35 16.20
C THR A 211 -34.14 4.85 15.35
N TRP A 212 -33.35 3.91 14.82
CA TRP A 212 -32.30 4.18 13.86
C TRP A 212 -32.84 4.11 12.44
N LYS A 213 -32.35 4.98 11.56
CA LYS A 213 -32.65 4.99 10.14
C LYS A 213 -31.38 5.24 9.33
N LEU A 214 -31.03 4.28 8.48
CA LEU A 214 -29.89 4.37 7.56
C LEU A 214 -30.38 4.63 6.14
N THR A 215 -29.85 5.68 5.52
CA THR A 215 -30.21 6.12 4.16
C THR A 215 -28.96 6.22 3.30
N ASN A 216 -29.02 5.74 2.07
CA ASN A 216 -27.95 6.01 1.09
C ASN A 216 -28.13 7.41 0.53
N LYS A 217 -27.14 8.30 0.70
CA LYS A 217 -27.25 9.71 0.29
C LYS A 217 -27.29 9.89 -1.22
N SER A 218 -26.68 8.99 -1.99
CA SER A 218 -26.64 9.08 -3.46
C SER A 218 -27.98 8.77 -4.11
N THR A 219 -28.72 7.80 -3.57
CA THR A 219 -30.02 7.35 -4.09
C THR A 219 -31.20 7.87 -3.30
N SER A 220 -30.96 8.50 -2.14
CA SER A 220 -31.99 8.88 -1.15
C SER A 220 -32.90 7.72 -0.72
N THR A 221 -32.42 6.49 -0.83
CA THR A 221 -33.19 5.28 -0.46
C THR A 221 -32.91 4.90 0.99
N GLU A 222 -33.97 4.72 1.77
CA GLU A 222 -33.89 4.09 3.08
C GLU A 222 -33.46 2.63 2.93
N MET A 223 -32.37 2.27 3.59
CA MET A 223 -31.83 0.91 3.55
C MET A 223 -32.33 0.09 4.71
N ARG A 224 -32.46 0.71 5.89
CA ARG A 224 -32.81 0.03 7.13
C ARG A 224 -33.40 1.02 8.13
N SER A 225 -34.43 0.59 8.85
CA SER A 225 -34.98 1.30 10.00
C SER A 225 -35.33 0.31 11.11
N VAL A 226 -34.80 0.51 12.31
CA VAL A 226 -34.94 -0.45 13.43
C VAL A 226 -35.04 0.30 14.77
N PRO A 227 -36.06 -0.01 15.61
CA PRO A 227 -36.12 0.45 16.99
C PRO A 227 -35.16 -0.37 17.86
N ALA A 228 -34.11 0.26 18.37
CA ALA A 228 -33.09 -0.38 19.21
C ALA A 228 -32.18 0.66 19.88
N THR A 229 -31.51 0.29 20.97
CA THR A 229 -30.41 1.09 21.53
C THR A 229 -29.09 0.86 20.78
N ILE A 230 -28.90 -0.31 20.16
CA ILE A 230 -27.71 -0.67 19.38
C ILE A 230 -28.13 -0.86 17.92
N PHE A 231 -27.34 -0.30 17.00
CA PHE A 231 -27.55 -0.42 15.57
C PHE A 231 -26.29 -0.85 14.86
N SER A 232 -26.39 -1.94 14.10
CA SER A 232 -25.36 -2.37 13.16
C SER A 232 -25.74 -1.94 11.76
N THR A 233 -24.83 -1.27 11.05
CA THR A 233 -25.06 -0.89 9.66
C THR A 233 -25.20 -2.10 8.74
N GLY A 234 -24.64 -3.25 9.13
CA GLY A 234 -24.31 -4.32 8.20
C GLY A 234 -23.24 -3.88 7.19
N THR A 235 -22.94 -4.70 6.19
CA THR A 235 -21.95 -4.38 5.16
C THR A 235 -22.46 -3.29 4.22
N LEU A 236 -21.78 -2.15 4.22
CA LEU A 236 -21.97 -1.02 3.32
C LEU A 236 -20.88 -1.03 2.26
N LEU A 237 -21.22 -0.64 1.03
CA LEU A 237 -20.25 -0.47 -0.06
C LEU A 237 -19.66 0.95 -0.03
N THR A 238 -18.61 1.20 -0.80
CA THR A 238 -18.02 2.54 -0.97
C THR A 238 -19.10 3.56 -1.31
N GLY A 239 -19.16 4.66 -0.55
CA GLY A 239 -20.20 5.67 -0.70
C GLY A 239 -20.45 6.50 0.55
N GLN A 240 -21.49 7.34 0.48
CA GLN A 240 -21.95 8.17 1.58
C GLN A 240 -23.34 7.74 2.04
N TYR A 241 -23.46 7.55 3.34
CA TYR A 241 -24.69 7.16 4.01
C TYR A 241 -25.02 8.15 5.12
N GLU A 242 -26.29 8.32 5.41
CA GLU A 242 -26.77 9.11 6.53
C GLU A 242 -27.39 8.17 7.55
N LEU A 243 -26.93 8.27 8.80
CA LEU A 243 -27.52 7.56 9.92
C LEU A 243 -28.23 8.58 10.81
N LEU A 244 -29.55 8.43 10.91
CA LEU A 244 -30.43 9.21 11.77
C LEU A 244 -30.86 8.35 12.96
N PHE A 245 -30.85 8.93 14.15
CA PHE A 245 -31.41 8.35 15.35
C PHE A 245 -32.50 9.27 15.91
N VAL A 246 -33.71 8.74 16.04
CA VAL A 246 -34.87 9.44 16.61
C VAL A 246 -35.13 8.85 18.01
N PRO A 247 -34.83 9.58 19.09
CA PRO A 247 -35.09 9.09 20.45
C PRO A 247 -36.59 8.95 20.70
N ASP A 248 -36.98 7.97 21.52
CA ASP A 248 -38.38 7.81 21.95
C ASP A 248 -38.83 8.95 22.88
N ASP A 249 -37.89 9.58 23.58
CA ASP A 249 -38.11 10.76 24.40
C ASP A 249 -38.29 12.01 23.52
N THR A 250 -39.52 12.52 23.48
CA THR A 250 -39.90 13.70 22.69
C THR A 250 -39.24 15.00 23.15
N THR A 251 -38.57 15.02 24.31
CA THR A 251 -37.79 16.18 24.78
C THR A 251 -36.39 16.25 24.17
N MET A 252 -35.96 15.19 23.47
CA MET A 252 -34.69 15.12 22.76
C MET A 252 -34.86 15.36 21.26
N SER A 253 -33.90 16.05 20.66
CA SER A 253 -33.81 16.25 19.22
C SER A 253 -33.23 15.00 18.54
N PRO A 254 -33.67 14.68 17.30
CA PRO A 254 -33.03 13.62 16.50
C PRO A 254 -31.54 13.91 16.30
N TRP A 255 -30.73 12.87 16.40
CA TRP A 255 -29.29 12.92 16.15
C TRP A 255 -28.98 12.35 14.76
N MET A 256 -28.01 12.91 14.06
CA MET A 256 -27.59 12.43 12.75
C MET A 256 -26.08 12.45 12.58
N THR A 257 -25.55 11.53 11.76
CA THR A 257 -24.16 11.52 11.30
C THR A 257 -24.09 11.09 9.83
N THR A 258 -23.02 11.49 9.13
CA THR A 258 -22.68 10.93 7.81
C THR A 258 -21.67 9.80 7.97
N ILE A 259 -21.99 8.62 7.46
CA ILE A 259 -21.04 7.51 7.35
C ILE A 259 -20.41 7.55 5.96
N GLN A 260 -19.09 7.67 5.92
CA GLN A 260 -18.30 7.63 4.69
C GLN A 260 -17.58 6.29 4.60
N VAL A 261 -17.90 5.50 3.57
CA VAL A 261 -17.18 4.27 3.26
C VAL A 261 -16.26 4.54 2.08
N GLY A 262 -14.98 4.22 2.21
CA GLY A 262 -14.00 4.38 1.14
C GLY A 262 -12.57 4.35 1.64
N VAL A 263 -11.60 4.47 0.73
CA VAL A 263 -10.19 4.62 1.08
C VAL A 263 -9.94 5.97 1.77
N ALA A 264 -8.86 6.06 2.54
CA ALA A 264 -8.48 7.30 3.21
C ALA A 264 -8.14 8.41 2.19
N GLU A 265 -8.41 9.66 2.56
CA GLU A 265 -8.10 10.78 1.69
C GLU A 265 -6.62 11.18 1.82
N LEU A 266 -5.95 11.34 0.68
CA LEU A 266 -4.56 11.79 0.61
C LEU A 266 -4.47 13.15 -0.10
N TYR A 267 -3.52 13.96 0.34
CA TYR A 267 -3.24 15.29 -0.18
C TYR A 267 -1.74 15.45 -0.42
N MET A 268 -1.37 16.15 -1.49
CA MET A 268 0.01 16.55 -1.74
C MET A 268 0.32 17.83 -0.96
N GLY A 269 1.13 17.75 0.09
CA GLY A 269 1.41 18.85 1.01
C GLY A 269 1.50 18.40 2.47
N THR A 270 1.40 19.37 3.38
CA THR A 270 1.45 19.17 4.84
C THR A 270 0.06 19.21 5.50
N ASP A 271 -0.98 19.53 4.74
CA ASP A 271 -2.36 19.71 5.19
C ASP A 271 -3.36 19.47 4.05
N THR A 272 -4.66 19.72 4.31
CA THR A 272 -5.75 19.56 3.34
C THR A 272 -5.85 20.66 2.28
N SER A 273 -5.01 21.71 2.34
CA SER A 273 -4.99 22.77 1.31
C SER A 273 -4.30 22.33 0.02
N GLY A 274 -3.52 21.25 0.10
CA GLY A 274 -2.85 20.61 -1.02
C GLY A 274 -3.79 19.99 -2.05
N GLN A 275 -3.22 19.53 -3.17
CA GLN A 275 -4.00 18.80 -4.17
C GLN A 275 -4.46 17.46 -3.57
N LYS A 276 -5.78 17.23 -3.54
CA LYS A 276 -6.36 15.92 -3.21
C LYS A 276 -5.95 14.88 -4.26
N LEU A 277 -5.46 13.74 -3.79
CA LEU A 277 -4.98 12.63 -4.60
C LEU A 277 -6.02 11.51 -4.63
N THR A 278 -6.16 10.85 -5.78
CA THR A 278 -6.99 9.65 -5.93
C THR A 278 -6.16 8.38 -5.75
N GLN A 279 -6.81 7.25 -5.49
CA GLN A 279 -6.17 5.93 -5.46
C GLN A 279 -5.33 5.71 -6.72
N ASP A 280 -4.11 5.20 -6.55
CA ASP A 280 -3.13 4.90 -7.60
C ASP A 280 -2.76 6.09 -8.50
N GLN A 281 -3.07 7.33 -8.08
CA GLN A 281 -2.74 8.50 -8.88
C GLN A 281 -1.22 8.61 -9.05
N LYS A 282 -0.79 8.81 -10.29
CA LYS A 282 0.59 9.08 -10.63
C LYS A 282 0.88 10.59 -10.57
N ILE A 283 1.78 10.98 -9.67
CA ILE A 283 2.34 12.34 -9.54
C ILE A 283 3.83 12.32 -9.90
N THR A 284 4.44 13.49 -10.11
CA THR A 284 5.87 13.60 -10.44
C THR A 284 6.59 14.32 -9.32
N ALA A 285 7.71 13.76 -8.84
CA ALA A 285 8.55 14.43 -7.85
C ALA A 285 9.19 15.70 -8.46
N PRO A 286 9.36 16.80 -7.70
CA PRO A 286 9.93 18.04 -8.23
C PRO A 286 11.38 17.90 -8.72
N ALA A 287 12.18 17.09 -8.01
CA ALA A 287 13.58 16.86 -8.30
C ALA A 287 14.04 15.51 -7.70
N ALA A 288 15.17 15.02 -8.19
CA ALA A 288 15.91 13.90 -7.62
C ALA A 288 17.41 14.30 -7.54
N PRO A 289 18.04 14.31 -6.34
CA PRO A 289 17.44 14.01 -5.04
C PRO A 289 16.44 15.09 -4.60
N GLY A 290 15.45 14.73 -3.79
CA GLY A 290 14.40 15.66 -3.35
C GLY A 290 13.44 15.06 -2.32
N LYS A 291 12.33 15.76 -2.05
CA LYS A 291 11.27 15.32 -1.14
C LYS A 291 9.89 15.57 -1.74
N VAL A 292 8.92 14.72 -1.39
CA VAL A 292 7.50 14.90 -1.71
C VAL A 292 6.69 14.83 -0.41
N PRO A 293 6.08 15.93 0.05
CA PRO A 293 5.23 15.91 1.23
C PRO A 293 3.85 15.34 0.89
N LEU A 294 3.38 14.40 1.70
CA LEU A 294 2.05 13.81 1.64
C LEU A 294 1.35 13.96 2.99
N TYR A 295 0.04 14.19 2.93
CA TYR A 295 -0.79 14.39 4.12
C TYR A 295 -2.08 13.58 4.04
N SER A 296 -2.53 13.09 5.19
CA SER A 296 -3.83 12.48 5.43
C SER A 296 -4.52 13.18 6.60
N PRO A 297 -5.82 13.50 6.53
CA PRO A 297 -6.56 14.09 7.66
C PRO A 297 -6.58 13.23 8.92
N ILE A 298 -6.21 11.95 8.81
CA ILE A 298 -6.20 10.97 9.87
C ILE A 298 -4.80 10.38 10.04
N PRO A 299 -4.39 10.05 11.28
CA PRO A 299 -3.11 9.39 11.49
C PRO A 299 -3.13 7.98 10.90
N GLY A 300 -2.00 7.55 10.35
CA GLY A 300 -1.85 6.24 9.75
C GLY A 300 -0.40 5.79 9.67
N ARG A 301 -0.22 4.62 9.06
CA ARG A 301 1.07 4.07 8.71
C ARG A 301 1.38 4.38 7.25
N TRP A 302 2.50 5.04 7.03
CA TRP A 302 3.08 5.31 5.72
C TRP A 302 4.20 4.30 5.44
N SER A 303 4.28 3.85 4.19
CA SER A 303 5.41 3.07 3.69
C SER A 303 5.70 3.42 2.24
N VAL A 304 6.97 3.34 1.85
CA VAL A 304 7.41 3.57 0.46
C VAL A 304 8.09 2.31 -0.04
N ASN A 305 7.47 1.65 -1.02
CA ASN A 305 7.91 0.37 -1.54
C ASN A 305 9.38 0.42 -1.96
N GLY A 306 10.14 -0.60 -1.58
CA GLY A 306 11.55 -0.77 -1.93
C GLY A 306 12.54 0.15 -1.21
N THR A 307 12.14 1.28 -0.62
CA THR A 307 13.09 2.23 -0.01
C THR A 307 13.30 2.03 1.49
N GLY A 308 12.41 1.28 2.16
CA GLY A 308 12.44 1.07 3.61
C GLY A 308 11.94 2.26 4.43
N GLN A 309 11.52 3.36 3.78
CA GLN A 309 10.92 4.49 4.47
C GLN A 309 9.56 4.09 5.02
N THR A 310 9.40 4.20 6.34
CA THR A 310 8.14 3.94 7.03
C THR A 310 7.94 4.96 8.13
N LEU A 311 6.69 5.34 8.37
CA LEU A 311 6.31 6.22 9.47
C LEU A 311 4.95 5.80 10.01
N THR A 312 4.84 5.52 11.30
CA THR A 312 3.59 5.10 11.95
C THR A 312 2.94 6.25 12.70
N ASP A 313 1.63 6.16 12.92
CA ASP A 313 0.84 7.10 13.72
C ASP A 313 0.97 8.57 13.28
N ALA A 314 1.14 8.80 11.98
CA ALA A 314 1.42 10.13 11.43
C ALA A 314 0.37 10.54 10.38
N GLN A 315 -0.01 11.81 10.42
CA GLN A 315 -0.84 12.45 9.40
C GLN A 315 -0.01 12.99 8.22
N HIS A 316 1.25 13.36 8.47
CA HIS A 316 2.15 13.94 7.48
C HIS A 316 3.37 13.03 7.29
N PHE A 317 3.80 12.89 6.04
CA PHE A 317 4.96 12.10 5.67
C PHE A 317 5.74 12.77 4.54
N GLU A 318 7.04 12.99 4.75
CA GLU A 318 7.95 13.46 3.71
C GLU A 318 8.61 12.26 3.03
N VAL A 319 8.23 11.99 1.78
CA VAL A 319 8.85 10.92 1.01
C VAL A 319 10.19 11.41 0.47
N ASP A 320 11.29 10.79 0.92
CA ASP A 320 12.62 11.03 0.38
C ASP A 320 12.73 10.41 -1.02
N ILE A 321 13.16 11.23 -1.99
CA ILE A 321 13.36 10.86 -3.39
C ILE A 321 14.86 10.78 -3.65
N PRO A 322 15.46 9.57 -3.68
CA PRO A 322 16.89 9.43 -3.90
C PRO A 322 17.25 9.53 -5.40
N GLU A 323 18.40 10.13 -5.71
CA GLU A 323 18.89 10.32 -7.09
C GLU A 323 19.03 9.00 -7.86
N ARG A 324 19.41 7.90 -7.17
CA ARG A 324 19.58 6.57 -7.77
C ARG A 324 18.31 5.99 -8.40
N LEU A 325 17.13 6.50 -8.01
CA LEU A 325 15.85 6.07 -8.56
C LEU A 325 15.37 6.98 -9.71
N ALA A 326 16.25 7.81 -10.27
CA ALA A 326 15.91 8.65 -11.43
C ALA A 326 15.24 7.84 -12.56
N GLY A 327 14.09 8.33 -13.04
CA GLY A 327 13.29 7.65 -14.06
C GLY A 327 12.43 6.48 -13.57
N ILE A 328 12.53 6.08 -12.30
CA ILE A 328 11.71 5.03 -11.69
C ILE A 328 10.43 5.61 -11.07
N THR A 329 9.35 4.84 -11.07
CA THR A 329 8.11 5.14 -10.31
C THR A 329 8.15 4.41 -8.98
N ILE A 330 8.00 5.13 -7.87
CA ILE A 330 7.88 4.58 -6.52
C ILE A 330 6.41 4.58 -6.08
N THR A 331 5.99 3.59 -5.32
CA THR A 331 4.64 3.53 -4.74
C THR A 331 4.71 3.86 -3.27
N VAL A 332 3.84 4.77 -2.83
CA VAL A 332 3.64 5.13 -1.44
C VAL A 332 2.29 4.56 -1.00
N THR A 333 2.28 3.89 0.14
CA THR A 333 1.10 3.26 0.72
C THR A 333 0.81 3.93 2.06
N PHE A 334 -0.46 4.28 2.27
CA PHE A 334 -0.98 4.81 3.52
C PHE A 334 -2.08 3.91 4.06
N GLU A 335 -1.90 3.40 5.27
CA GLU A 335 -2.88 2.59 6.00
C GLU A 335 -3.41 3.39 7.20
N PRO A 336 -4.70 3.75 7.25
CA PRO A 336 -5.24 4.51 8.37
C PRO A 336 -5.22 3.67 9.66
N VAL A 337 -4.86 4.29 10.79
CA VAL A 337 -4.96 3.62 12.10
C VAL A 337 -6.44 3.55 12.48
N THR A 338 -7.02 2.35 12.41
CA THR A 338 -8.36 2.09 12.94
C THR A 338 -8.27 1.73 14.42
N VAL A 339 -8.93 2.52 15.27
CA VAL A 339 -8.97 2.30 16.73
C VAL A 339 -9.83 1.08 17.10
N GLN A 340 -10.55 0.50 16.14
CA GLN A 340 -11.52 -0.56 16.39
C GLN A 340 -11.24 -1.76 15.49
N LYS A 341 -11.21 -2.95 16.11
CA LYS A 341 -11.12 -4.25 15.43
C LYS A 341 -12.35 -4.41 14.54
N GLU A 342 -12.27 -3.99 13.29
CA GLU A 342 -13.22 -4.42 12.29
C GLU A 342 -13.10 -5.94 12.13
N THR A 343 -14.24 -6.63 12.21
CA THR A 343 -14.30 -8.07 11.97
C THR A 343 -13.79 -8.34 10.56
N SER A 344 -12.63 -8.97 10.49
CA SER A 344 -11.96 -9.44 9.27
C SER A 344 -12.98 -9.91 8.23
N SER A 345 -13.19 -9.12 7.18
CA SER A 345 -13.89 -9.61 6.01
C SER A 345 -13.06 -10.77 5.43
N LEU A 346 -13.74 -11.86 5.11
CA LEU A 346 -13.23 -13.05 4.39
C LEU A 346 -12.65 -12.74 2.98
N TRP A 347 -12.53 -11.46 2.65
CA TRP A 347 -12.12 -10.91 1.36
C TRP A 347 -11.09 -9.83 1.66
N SER A 348 -9.93 -9.94 1.03
CA SER A 348 -8.73 -9.12 1.23
C SER A 348 -8.92 -7.68 0.74
N ASP A 349 -9.84 -6.93 1.33
CA ASP A 349 -9.99 -5.50 1.07
C ASP A 349 -9.01 -4.74 1.97
N THR A 350 -7.92 -4.26 1.37
CA THR A 350 -6.98 -3.37 2.04
C THR A 350 -7.61 -2.00 2.18
N SER A 351 -7.74 -1.49 3.40
CA SER A 351 -8.06 -0.08 3.72
C SER A 351 -6.96 0.89 3.27
N ALA A 352 -5.88 0.36 2.70
CA ALA A 352 -4.71 1.09 2.25
C ALA A 352 -5.01 1.97 1.03
N THR A 353 -4.48 3.19 1.06
CA THR A 353 -4.51 4.15 -0.04
C THR A 353 -3.13 4.23 -0.69
N THR A 354 -3.05 4.11 -2.00
CA THR A 354 -1.77 4.11 -2.74
C THR A 354 -1.65 5.34 -3.63
N VAL A 355 -0.44 5.88 -3.75
CA VAL A 355 -0.06 6.96 -4.68
C VAL A 355 1.25 6.57 -5.36
N GLN A 356 1.38 6.87 -6.64
CA GLN A 356 2.58 6.60 -7.42
C GLN A 356 3.35 7.90 -7.65
N ILE A 357 4.65 7.91 -7.37
CA ILE A 357 5.52 9.07 -7.59
C ILE A 357 6.55 8.71 -8.68
N GLN A 358 6.44 9.38 -9.83
CA GLN A 358 7.46 9.34 -10.88
C GLN A 358 8.65 10.20 -10.46
N VAL A 359 9.81 9.56 -10.33
CA VAL A 359 11.07 10.26 -10.09
C VAL A 359 11.56 10.88 -11.42
N PRO A 360 11.87 12.18 -11.46
CA PRO A 360 12.37 12.83 -12.67
C PRO A 360 13.79 12.36 -13.02
N GLY A 361 14.18 12.53 -14.29
CA GLY A 361 15.50 12.14 -14.81
C GLY A 361 15.48 10.81 -15.59
N ALA A 362 16.63 10.46 -16.15
CA ALA A 362 16.87 9.16 -16.76
C ALA A 362 17.62 8.25 -15.76
N PRO A 363 17.44 6.93 -15.80
CA PRO A 363 18.18 6.01 -14.93
C PRO A 363 19.68 6.06 -15.27
N ASN A 364 20.44 6.89 -14.57
CA ASN A 364 21.87 7.11 -14.86
C ASN A 364 22.73 5.88 -14.55
N ALA A 365 22.29 5.02 -13.62
CA ALA A 365 23.06 3.87 -13.14
C ALA A 365 22.74 2.55 -13.87
N CYS A 366 21.71 2.49 -14.72
CA CYS A 366 21.09 1.22 -15.13
C CYS A 366 21.04 1.03 -16.65
N GLY A 367 22.21 1.09 -17.31
CA GLY A 367 22.38 0.72 -18.71
C GLY A 367 22.88 -0.73 -18.86
N PRO A 368 22.67 -1.39 -20.02
CA PRO A 368 23.12 -2.76 -20.24
C PRO A 368 24.66 -2.95 -20.17
N ALA A 369 25.44 -1.85 -20.22
CA ALA A 369 26.88 -1.86 -20.07
C ALA A 369 27.38 -1.51 -18.64
N SER A 370 26.48 -1.15 -17.72
CA SER A 370 26.82 -0.71 -16.36
C SER A 370 26.49 -1.75 -15.28
N GLY A 371 25.92 -2.90 -15.66
CA GLY A 371 25.60 -3.98 -14.72
C GLY A 371 26.85 -4.74 -14.29
N ASN A 372 27.03 -4.88 -12.98
CA ASN A 372 28.14 -5.60 -12.33
C ASN A 372 27.65 -6.73 -11.40
N VAL A 373 26.33 -6.90 -11.26
CA VAL A 373 25.70 -7.99 -10.51
C VAL A 373 25.30 -9.09 -11.48
N THR A 374 25.51 -10.35 -11.11
CA THR A 374 25.00 -11.49 -11.88
C THR A 374 23.62 -11.88 -11.35
N MET A 375 22.74 -12.38 -12.23
CA MET A 375 21.41 -12.81 -11.83
C MET A 375 21.21 -14.28 -12.14
N ASP A 376 20.77 -15.02 -11.14
CA ASP A 376 20.34 -16.40 -11.25
C ASP A 376 18.84 -16.49 -11.50
N VAL A 377 18.45 -17.49 -12.28
CA VAL A 377 17.04 -17.84 -12.47
C VAL A 377 16.77 -19.15 -11.74
N LEU A 378 16.01 -19.05 -10.66
CA LEU A 378 15.54 -20.20 -9.91
C LEU A 378 14.14 -20.60 -10.37
N MET A 379 13.91 -21.90 -10.45
CA MET A 379 12.64 -22.48 -10.87
C MET A 379 12.20 -23.50 -9.83
N LYS A 380 10.93 -23.45 -9.41
CA LYS A 380 10.34 -24.48 -8.57
C LYS A 380 9.31 -25.29 -9.36
N GLN A 381 9.51 -26.60 -9.29
CA GLN A 381 8.74 -27.64 -9.97
C GLN A 381 7.26 -27.61 -9.59
N ASN A 382 6.39 -27.95 -10.53
CA ASN A 382 5.10 -28.55 -10.18
C ASN A 382 5.31 -30.04 -9.78
N GLU A 383 4.33 -30.70 -9.17
CA GLU A 383 4.42 -32.13 -8.80
C GLU A 383 4.71 -33.09 -9.97
N GLN A 384 4.73 -32.60 -11.22
CA GLN A 384 4.89 -33.35 -12.46
C GLN A 384 6.19 -33.02 -13.23
N SER A 385 7.05 -32.13 -12.72
CA SER A 385 8.28 -31.66 -13.38
C SER A 385 9.53 -32.29 -12.74
N THR A 386 10.65 -32.29 -13.47
CA THR A 386 11.96 -32.82 -12.98
C THR A 386 13.06 -31.78 -13.24
N PRO A 387 14.17 -31.78 -12.47
CA PRO A 387 15.27 -30.81 -12.65
C PRO A 387 15.83 -30.79 -14.09
N ARG A 388 15.78 -31.95 -14.77
CA ARG A 388 16.17 -32.13 -16.17
C ARG A 388 15.30 -31.36 -17.16
N VAL A 389 13.98 -31.29 -16.92
CA VAL A 389 13.03 -30.58 -17.79
C VAL A 389 13.23 -29.06 -17.69
N GLU A 390 13.60 -28.56 -16.52
CA GLU A 390 13.78 -27.13 -16.25
C GLU A 390 15.09 -26.59 -16.83
N LYS A 391 16.21 -27.31 -16.64
CA LYS A 391 17.52 -26.96 -17.26
C LYS A 391 17.45 -26.95 -18.79
N MET A 392 16.60 -27.77 -19.40
CA MET A 392 16.38 -27.82 -20.84
C MET A 392 15.51 -26.66 -21.40
N ASN A 393 14.75 -25.97 -20.53
CA ASN A 393 13.83 -24.91 -20.93
C ASN A 393 14.39 -23.49 -20.67
N LEU A 394 15.59 -23.39 -20.10
CA LEU A 394 16.33 -22.15 -19.95
C LEU A 394 17.12 -21.86 -21.23
N TYR A 395 16.74 -20.80 -21.94
CA TYR A 395 17.49 -20.28 -23.10
C TYR A 395 17.88 -18.84 -22.82
N SER A 396 19.18 -18.55 -22.76
CA SER A 396 19.70 -17.18 -22.73
C SER A 396 20.08 -16.74 -24.15
N SER A 397 19.80 -15.48 -24.44
CA SER A 397 20.38 -14.73 -25.54
C SER A 397 20.94 -13.45 -24.96
N ASP A 398 21.88 -12.83 -25.67
CA ASP A 398 22.79 -11.77 -25.18
C ASP A 398 22.12 -10.55 -24.51
N ASN A 399 20.78 -10.39 -24.58
CA ASN A 399 20.03 -9.33 -23.91
C ASN A 399 18.62 -9.73 -23.41
N THR A 400 18.21 -11.00 -23.47
CA THR A 400 16.87 -11.44 -23.02
C THR A 400 16.85 -12.90 -22.61
N VAL A 401 16.37 -13.17 -21.38
CA VAL A 401 16.12 -14.52 -20.86
C VAL A 401 14.68 -14.92 -21.17
N LYS A 402 14.45 -16.08 -21.79
CA LYS A 402 13.10 -16.60 -22.10
C LYS A 402 12.72 -17.73 -21.14
N LEU A 403 11.53 -17.63 -20.54
CA LEU A 403 11.02 -18.52 -19.50
C LEU A 403 9.63 -19.05 -19.87
N TYR A 404 9.49 -20.38 -19.96
CA TYR A 404 8.23 -21.03 -20.33
C TYR A 404 7.47 -21.50 -19.08
N GLN A 405 6.22 -21.04 -18.89
CA GLN A 405 5.45 -21.30 -17.66
C GLN A 405 4.77 -22.68 -17.60
N ASN A 406 4.69 -23.43 -18.71
CA ASN A 406 3.83 -24.62 -18.75
C ASN A 406 4.45 -25.94 -18.21
N PRO A 407 5.68 -25.95 -17.68
CA PRO A 407 6.07 -26.94 -16.67
C PRO A 407 6.57 -26.34 -15.33
N VAL A 408 6.67 -25.01 -15.21
CA VAL A 408 7.33 -24.35 -14.06
C VAL A 408 6.30 -23.57 -13.24
N HIS A 409 6.10 -23.98 -11.98
CA HIS A 409 5.09 -23.40 -11.10
C HIS A 409 5.51 -22.04 -10.53
N MET A 410 6.80 -21.87 -10.19
CA MET A 410 7.33 -20.59 -9.74
C MET A 410 8.67 -20.30 -10.39
N ILE A 411 8.86 -19.04 -10.79
CA ILE A 411 10.12 -18.56 -11.34
C ILE A 411 10.57 -17.35 -10.53
N TRP A 412 11.77 -17.46 -9.98
CA TRP A 412 12.45 -16.40 -9.25
C TRP A 412 13.66 -15.93 -10.04
N LEU A 413 13.89 -14.62 -10.03
CA LEU A 413 15.15 -14.02 -10.43
C LEU A 413 15.86 -13.57 -9.15
N ALA A 414 17.08 -14.02 -8.93
CA ALA A 414 17.79 -13.86 -7.67
C ALA A 414 19.20 -13.33 -7.89
N THR A 415 19.72 -12.57 -6.93
CA THR A 415 21.15 -12.21 -6.93
C THR A 415 22.04 -13.34 -6.45
N ALA A 416 21.54 -14.22 -5.59
CA ALA A 416 22.27 -15.40 -5.12
C ALA A 416 21.32 -16.60 -5.01
N ALA A 417 21.42 -17.54 -5.95
CA ALA A 417 20.61 -18.77 -5.96
C ALA A 417 20.72 -19.57 -4.65
N GLU A 418 21.95 -19.74 -4.16
CA GLU A 418 22.26 -20.56 -2.98
C GLU A 418 21.63 -20.01 -1.69
N HIS A 419 21.46 -18.69 -1.60
CA HIS A 419 20.85 -18.03 -0.44
C HIS A 419 19.37 -18.43 -0.28
N ILE A 420 18.64 -18.54 -1.39
CA ILE A 420 17.22 -18.90 -1.40
C ILE A 420 17.03 -20.40 -1.14
N GLU A 421 17.96 -21.23 -1.59
CA GLU A 421 17.90 -22.68 -1.41
C GLU A 421 18.33 -23.15 -0.01
N TYR A 422 19.36 -22.52 0.57
CA TYR A 422 20.01 -23.02 1.79
C TYR A 422 20.02 -22.05 2.97
N GLY A 423 19.63 -20.78 2.78
CA GLY A 423 19.60 -19.78 3.84
C GLY A 423 20.99 -19.40 4.40
N SER A 424 22.05 -19.55 3.60
CA SER A 424 23.42 -19.11 3.96
C SER A 424 23.48 -17.60 4.21
N GLU A 425 24.52 -17.04 4.85
CA GLU A 425 24.71 -15.59 4.76
C GLU A 425 24.98 -15.25 3.29
N ALA A 426 24.15 -14.41 2.66
CA ALA A 426 24.38 -13.96 1.29
C ALA A 426 25.83 -13.45 1.22
N ASP A 427 26.62 -13.95 0.26
CA ASP A 427 27.97 -13.42 0.00
C ASP A 427 27.89 -11.90 0.07
N ASP A 428 28.80 -11.27 0.82
CA ASP A 428 28.70 -9.87 1.24
C ASP A 428 28.45 -8.89 0.06
N ASP A 429 28.78 -9.34 -1.14
CA ASP A 429 28.67 -8.63 -2.41
C ASP A 429 27.29 -8.71 -3.11
N GLU A 430 26.34 -9.59 -2.75
CA GLU A 430 25.08 -9.78 -3.52
C GLU A 430 23.83 -9.85 -2.61
N GLY A 431 23.51 -8.72 -1.97
CA GLY A 431 22.51 -8.62 -0.90
C GLY A 431 21.09 -8.11 -1.29
N PRO A 432 20.26 -7.71 -0.30
CA PRO A 432 18.89 -7.22 -0.52
C PRO A 432 18.86 -6.00 -1.44
N GLY A 433 17.88 -5.95 -2.34
CA GLY A 433 17.80 -4.91 -3.37
C GLY A 433 16.47 -4.17 -3.47
N VAL A 434 16.51 -3.07 -4.21
CA VAL A 434 15.34 -2.42 -4.80
C VAL A 434 15.13 -3.01 -6.18
N TRP A 435 13.98 -3.64 -6.37
CA TRP A 435 13.60 -4.26 -7.65
C TRP A 435 12.56 -3.41 -8.36
N ALA A 436 12.68 -3.27 -9.68
CA ALA A 436 11.70 -2.59 -10.50
C ALA A 436 11.42 -3.36 -11.79
N ILE A 437 10.15 -3.42 -12.19
CA ILE A 437 9.70 -3.94 -13.48
C ILE A 437 9.12 -2.78 -14.30
N ASP A 438 9.56 -2.65 -15.55
CA ASP A 438 9.16 -1.59 -16.48
C ASP A 438 9.27 -0.19 -15.87
N ASN A 439 10.33 -0.01 -15.06
CA ASN A 439 10.64 1.19 -14.28
C ASN A 439 9.62 1.52 -13.17
N VAL A 440 8.87 0.55 -12.66
CA VAL A 440 8.01 0.68 -11.47
C VAL A 440 8.57 -0.22 -10.37
N ILE A 441 8.80 0.33 -9.17
CA ILE A 441 9.25 -0.48 -8.02
C ILE A 441 8.22 -1.56 -7.72
N VAL A 442 8.68 -2.79 -7.56
CA VAL A 442 7.83 -3.92 -7.25
C VAL A 442 7.37 -3.88 -5.79
N ASP A 443 6.17 -4.40 -5.57
CA ASP A 443 5.63 -4.59 -4.23
C ASP A 443 6.36 -5.70 -3.46
N GLU A 444 6.45 -5.59 -2.13
CA GLU A 444 7.11 -6.59 -1.27
C GLU A 444 6.47 -7.98 -1.41
N SER A 445 5.18 -8.08 -1.74
CA SER A 445 4.50 -9.37 -2.03
C SER A 445 5.05 -10.11 -3.25
N LYS A 446 5.84 -9.43 -4.10
CA LYS A 446 6.52 -10.01 -5.26
C LYS A 446 7.99 -10.33 -4.98
N LEU A 447 8.44 -10.12 -3.75
CA LEU A 447 9.80 -10.38 -3.31
C LEU A 447 9.81 -11.56 -2.32
N ASN A 448 10.98 -12.17 -2.13
CA ASN A 448 11.21 -13.09 -1.03
C ASN A 448 11.39 -12.32 0.29
N TRP A 449 11.41 -13.06 1.40
CA TRP A 449 11.39 -12.55 2.77
C TRP A 449 12.54 -11.57 3.12
N ASP A 450 13.64 -11.63 2.38
CA ASP A 450 14.84 -10.79 2.55
C ASP A 450 15.12 -9.90 1.32
N HIS A 451 14.25 -9.86 0.31
CA HIS A 451 14.36 -8.98 -0.87
C HIS A 451 15.58 -9.25 -1.79
N THR A 452 16.18 -10.44 -1.75
CA THR A 452 17.24 -10.89 -2.65
C THR A 452 16.70 -11.55 -3.93
N ALA A 453 15.39 -11.75 -4.03
CA ALA A 453 14.74 -12.41 -5.17
C ALA A 453 13.43 -11.75 -5.58
N LEU A 454 13.17 -11.75 -6.88
CA LEU A 454 11.95 -11.30 -7.53
C LEU A 454 11.14 -12.46 -8.10
N LEU A 455 9.88 -12.59 -7.68
CA LEU A 455 8.94 -13.61 -8.18
C LEU A 455 8.35 -13.19 -9.54
N LEU A 456 8.99 -13.63 -10.62
CA LEU A 456 8.55 -13.34 -11.99
C LEU A 456 7.27 -14.08 -12.40
N SER A 457 7.04 -15.28 -11.86
CA SER A 457 5.80 -16.03 -12.15
C SER A 457 4.54 -15.36 -11.59
N GLY A 458 4.68 -14.36 -10.72
CA GLY A 458 3.58 -13.51 -10.25
C GLY A 458 3.10 -12.47 -11.27
N TYR A 459 3.73 -12.39 -12.45
CA TYR A 459 3.37 -11.49 -13.55
C TYR A 459 2.79 -12.29 -14.74
N LYS A 460 2.03 -11.59 -15.59
CA LYS A 460 1.47 -12.19 -16.81
C LYS A 460 2.58 -12.58 -17.79
N PRO A 461 2.30 -13.39 -18.81
CA PRO A 461 3.25 -13.61 -19.90
C PRO A 461 3.52 -12.30 -20.64
N GLY A 462 4.78 -12.04 -20.97
CA GLY A 462 5.22 -10.76 -21.52
C GLY A 462 6.73 -10.57 -21.46
N ARG A 463 7.23 -9.51 -22.11
CA ARG A 463 8.62 -9.08 -21.98
C ARG A 463 8.68 -7.92 -21.00
N TYR A 464 9.48 -8.08 -19.96
CA TYR A 464 9.64 -7.16 -18.84
C TYR A 464 11.05 -6.59 -18.82
N LYS A 465 11.18 -5.27 -18.65
CA LYS A 465 12.45 -4.65 -18.29
C LYS A 465 12.61 -4.76 -16.78
N VAL A 466 13.62 -5.48 -16.32
CA VAL A 466 13.87 -5.68 -14.90
C VAL A 466 15.11 -4.89 -14.51
N ASN A 467 15.00 -4.12 -13.43
CA ASN A 467 16.10 -3.37 -12.83
C ASN A 467 16.26 -3.81 -11.37
N TYR A 468 17.50 -4.01 -10.94
CA TYR A 468 17.90 -4.28 -9.56
C TYR A 468 18.93 -3.24 -9.13
N TYR A 469 18.77 -2.73 -7.91
CA TYR A 469 19.72 -1.84 -7.25
C TYR A 469 20.00 -2.37 -5.84
N SER A 470 21.26 -2.69 -5.52
CA SER A 470 21.62 -3.16 -4.19
C SER A 470 21.35 -2.09 -3.13
N LYS A 471 20.75 -2.50 -2.00
CA LYS A 471 20.57 -1.61 -0.84
C LYS A 471 21.87 -1.43 -0.06
N ARG A 472 22.83 -2.36 -0.19
CA ARG A 472 24.12 -2.36 0.52
C ARG A 472 25.17 -1.53 -0.22
N ASP A 473 25.38 -1.82 -1.50
CA ASP A 473 26.31 -1.07 -2.36
C ASP A 473 25.57 -0.45 -3.55
N PRO A 474 25.37 0.88 -3.56
CA PRO A 474 24.71 1.57 -4.67
C PRO A 474 25.41 1.44 -6.03
N ALA A 475 26.67 1.03 -6.08
CA ALA A 475 27.37 0.74 -7.33
C ALA A 475 26.96 -0.60 -7.96
N GLN A 476 26.32 -1.48 -7.18
CA GLN A 476 25.88 -2.79 -7.62
C GLN A 476 24.46 -2.75 -8.20
N VAL A 477 24.38 -2.97 -9.50
CA VAL A 477 23.15 -2.85 -10.28
C VAL A 477 23.07 -3.93 -11.35
N TRP A 478 21.83 -4.31 -11.69
CA TRP A 478 21.57 -5.17 -12.83
C TRP A 478 20.34 -4.71 -13.60
N CYS A 479 20.43 -4.74 -14.93
CA CYS A 479 19.42 -4.18 -15.83
C CYS A 479 19.30 -5.08 -17.05
N GLY A 480 18.16 -5.73 -17.20
CA GLY A 480 17.97 -6.72 -18.26
C GLY A 480 16.53 -6.82 -18.73
N TYR A 481 16.32 -7.66 -19.74
CA TYR A 481 14.98 -8.04 -20.16
C TYR A 481 14.73 -9.50 -19.84
N VAL A 482 13.54 -9.77 -19.29
CA VAL A 482 13.06 -11.13 -19.06
C VAL A 482 11.74 -11.32 -19.80
N GLN A 483 11.63 -12.39 -20.58
CA GLN A 483 10.45 -12.72 -21.35
C GLN A 483 9.79 -13.98 -20.80
N VAL A 484 8.59 -13.84 -20.24
CA VAL A 484 7.74 -14.92 -19.75
C VAL A 484 6.77 -15.35 -20.86
N ILE A 485 6.69 -16.65 -21.15
CA ILE A 485 5.88 -17.22 -22.23
C ILE A 485 4.93 -18.29 -21.66
N GLU A 486 3.62 -18.07 -21.77
CA GLU A 486 2.56 -19.04 -21.44
C GLU A 486 2.26 -19.88 -22.69
N ASP A 487 3.14 -20.81 -22.98
CA ASP A 487 2.92 -21.83 -23.99
C ASP A 487 3.46 -23.16 -23.49
N LEU A 488 2.90 -24.28 -23.96
CA LEU A 488 3.57 -25.57 -23.82
C LEU A 488 4.98 -25.40 -24.40
N PRO A 489 6.04 -25.91 -23.75
CA PRO A 489 7.32 -25.99 -24.43
C PRO A 489 7.05 -26.66 -25.78
N PRO A 490 7.61 -26.15 -26.89
CA PRO A 490 7.30 -26.68 -28.22
C PRO A 490 7.37 -28.21 -28.17
N ILE A 491 6.29 -28.87 -28.62
CA ILE A 491 6.11 -30.32 -28.54
C ILE A 491 7.44 -30.98 -28.89
N LYS A 492 8.01 -31.78 -27.97
CA LYS A 492 9.17 -32.61 -28.28
C LYS A 492 8.87 -33.39 -29.54
N SER A 493 9.47 -33.00 -30.65
CA SER A 493 9.41 -33.78 -31.87
C SER A 493 10.25 -35.03 -31.65
N TYR A 494 9.63 -36.13 -31.21
CA TYR A 494 10.12 -37.44 -31.60
C TYR A 494 9.69 -37.63 -33.05
N PRO A 495 10.64 -37.69 -34.01
CA PRO A 495 11.83 -38.53 -33.94
C PRO A 495 13.16 -37.77 -34.08
N ALA A 496 14.25 -38.44 -33.69
CA ALA A 496 15.64 -37.97 -33.54
C ALA A 496 16.33 -37.31 -34.76
N CYS A 497 15.61 -37.04 -35.85
CA CYS A 497 16.12 -36.52 -37.11
C CYS A 497 14.98 -36.26 -38.13
N GLU A 498 15.23 -35.36 -39.09
CA GLU A 498 14.34 -35.14 -40.23
C GLU A 498 14.57 -36.14 -41.39
N PRO A 499 13.59 -36.33 -42.30
CA PRO A 499 13.82 -36.94 -43.61
C PRO A 499 15.02 -36.35 -44.35
N GLY A 500 16.08 -37.13 -44.54
CA GLY A 500 17.31 -36.69 -45.20
C GLY A 500 18.32 -36.00 -44.27
N ASP A 501 18.03 -35.90 -42.97
CA ASP A 501 18.99 -35.45 -41.97
C ASP A 501 20.05 -36.54 -41.75
N THR A 502 21.32 -36.13 -41.84
CA THR A 502 22.47 -37.02 -41.69
C THR A 502 23.46 -36.38 -40.74
N GLY A 503 23.79 -37.07 -39.64
CA GLY A 503 24.96 -36.70 -38.85
C GLY A 503 26.19 -36.75 -39.75
N VAL A 504 26.92 -35.64 -39.84
CA VAL A 504 28.16 -35.54 -40.60
C VAL A 504 29.12 -36.59 -40.06
N SER A 505 29.81 -37.34 -40.92
CA SER A 505 30.84 -38.27 -40.45
C SER A 505 31.99 -37.49 -39.80
N PRO A 506 32.57 -38.00 -38.70
CA PRO A 506 33.69 -37.32 -38.05
C PRO A 506 34.88 -37.20 -39.00
N SER A 507 35.54 -36.05 -38.99
CA SER A 507 36.84 -35.88 -39.63
C SER A 507 37.85 -36.82 -38.99
N SER A 508 38.73 -37.44 -39.78
CA SER A 508 39.79 -38.28 -39.22
C SER A 508 40.78 -37.42 -38.44
N ALA A 509 40.84 -37.60 -37.12
CA ALA A 509 41.79 -36.93 -36.24
C ALA A 509 42.50 -37.97 -35.35
N PRO A 510 43.75 -37.71 -34.91
CA PRO A 510 44.53 -38.68 -34.17
C PRO A 510 44.04 -38.83 -32.72
N LEU A 511 43.77 -40.06 -32.29
CA LEU A 511 43.54 -40.39 -30.88
C LEU A 511 44.89 -40.48 -30.14
N LEU A 512 45.10 -39.70 -29.07
CA LEU A 512 46.36 -39.70 -28.31
C LEU A 512 46.15 -39.42 -26.82
N LEU A 513 47.12 -39.82 -26.00
CA LEU A 513 47.23 -39.42 -24.59
C LEU A 513 48.29 -38.32 -24.46
N ARG A 514 48.08 -37.35 -23.59
CA ARG A 514 49.02 -36.25 -23.31
C ARG A 514 49.31 -36.16 -21.82
N SER A 515 50.58 -36.11 -21.43
CA SER A 515 50.99 -35.85 -20.04
C SER A 515 50.82 -34.38 -19.67
N GLU A 516 50.88 -34.05 -18.38
CA GLU A 516 50.93 -32.67 -17.90
C GLU A 516 52.11 -31.87 -18.48
N SER A 517 53.26 -32.53 -18.67
CA SER A 517 54.45 -31.94 -19.34
C SER A 517 54.27 -31.68 -20.84
N GLY A 518 53.12 -32.05 -21.43
CA GLY A 518 52.78 -31.82 -22.84
C GLY A 518 53.29 -32.91 -23.80
N LYS A 519 53.89 -33.99 -23.28
CA LYS A 519 54.37 -35.11 -24.09
C LYS A 519 53.21 -35.94 -24.60
N GLU A 520 53.22 -36.26 -25.89
CA GLU A 520 52.14 -36.98 -26.56
C GLU A 520 52.49 -38.45 -26.80
N TYR A 521 51.51 -39.32 -26.56
CA TYR A 521 51.61 -40.76 -26.74
C TYR A 521 50.63 -41.24 -27.81
N ARG A 522 51.15 -41.93 -28.83
CA ARG A 522 50.41 -42.28 -30.06
C ARG A 522 50.27 -43.80 -30.22
N ASP A 523 49.39 -44.19 -31.14
CA ASP A 523 49.10 -45.60 -31.42
C ASP A 523 50.34 -46.38 -31.87
N GLY A 524 50.49 -47.58 -31.31
CA GLY A 524 51.63 -48.48 -31.55
C GLY A 524 52.91 -48.10 -30.82
N GLN A 525 52.93 -47.04 -30.02
CA GLN A 525 54.15 -46.63 -29.31
C GLN A 525 54.52 -47.64 -28.22
N LYS A 526 55.78 -48.10 -28.25
CA LYS A 526 56.39 -48.90 -27.19
C LYS A 526 57.29 -48.02 -26.34
N ILE A 527 57.14 -48.09 -25.03
CA ILE A 527 57.83 -47.25 -24.05
C ILE A 527 58.50 -48.19 -23.05
N THR A 528 59.81 -48.06 -22.90
CA THR A 528 60.57 -48.87 -21.96
C THR A 528 60.79 -48.06 -20.69
N VAL A 529 60.51 -48.69 -19.55
CA VAL A 529 60.69 -48.14 -18.20
C VAL A 529 61.56 -49.13 -17.43
N ASN A 530 62.55 -48.67 -16.66
CA ASN A 530 63.35 -49.58 -15.83
C ASN A 530 62.65 -49.80 -14.48
N ALA A 531 62.89 -50.95 -13.86
CA ALA A 531 62.44 -51.21 -12.50
C ALA A 531 62.90 -50.09 -11.54
N GLY A 532 61.94 -49.46 -10.84
CA GLY A 532 62.17 -48.36 -9.90
C GLY A 532 62.14 -46.94 -10.48
N ASP A 533 61.94 -46.76 -11.80
CA ASP A 533 61.71 -45.42 -12.38
C ASP A 533 60.36 -44.86 -11.90
N ASP A 534 60.32 -43.56 -11.56
CA ASP A 534 59.07 -42.91 -11.18
C ASP A 534 58.19 -42.63 -12.39
N LEU A 535 56.93 -43.05 -12.31
CA LEU A 535 55.92 -42.89 -13.35
C LEU A 535 55.16 -41.55 -13.23
N GLU A 536 55.78 -40.49 -12.68
CA GLU A 536 55.15 -39.17 -12.48
C GLU A 536 54.52 -38.61 -13.76
N GLU A 537 55.18 -38.75 -14.93
CA GLU A 537 54.63 -38.31 -16.23
C GLU A 537 53.33 -39.04 -16.65
N TRP A 538 52.89 -40.04 -15.89
CA TRP A 538 51.77 -40.94 -16.18
C TRP A 538 50.68 -40.93 -15.09
N GLU A 539 50.80 -40.04 -14.11
CA GLU A 539 49.78 -39.84 -13.08
C GLU A 539 48.59 -39.05 -13.62
N ASP A 540 48.83 -38.13 -14.56
CA ASP A 540 47.82 -37.22 -15.12
C ASP A 540 47.79 -37.21 -16.65
N LEU A 541 47.48 -38.36 -17.24
CA LEU A 541 47.32 -38.46 -18.70
C LEU A 541 45.92 -37.98 -19.13
N LYS A 542 45.90 -36.98 -20.00
CA LYS A 542 44.68 -36.46 -20.63
C LYS A 542 44.44 -37.13 -21.98
N LEU A 543 43.19 -37.43 -22.29
CA LEU A 543 42.81 -37.98 -23.59
C LEU A 543 42.47 -36.86 -24.57
N ILE A 544 43.15 -36.85 -25.71
CA ILE A 544 42.82 -35.99 -26.85
C ILE A 544 42.11 -36.85 -27.90
N ALA A 545 40.84 -36.57 -28.14
CA ALA A 545 40.01 -37.37 -29.04
C ALA A 545 38.95 -36.53 -29.76
N THR A 546 38.45 -37.08 -30.87
CA THR A 546 37.24 -36.57 -31.51
C THR A 546 36.03 -36.85 -30.63
N HIS A 547 35.18 -35.85 -30.41
CA HIS A 547 33.97 -35.99 -29.60
C HIS A 547 32.84 -35.10 -30.11
N ALA A 548 31.61 -35.48 -29.77
CA ALA A 548 30.43 -34.67 -30.06
C ALA A 548 30.30 -33.54 -29.03
N GLU A 549 30.19 -32.29 -29.50
CA GLU A 549 29.98 -31.10 -28.66
C GLU A 549 28.67 -30.40 -29.05
N LEU A 550 27.91 -29.95 -28.05
CA LEU A 550 26.71 -29.13 -28.24
C LEU A 550 27.14 -27.69 -28.55
N VAL A 551 26.86 -27.21 -29.76
CA VAL A 551 27.24 -25.86 -30.23
C VAL A 551 26.07 -24.88 -30.34
N GLY A 552 24.86 -25.30 -29.97
CA GLY A 552 23.66 -24.45 -30.00
C GLY A 552 22.41 -25.21 -30.46
N SER A 553 21.52 -24.52 -31.16
CA SER A 553 20.33 -25.12 -31.77
C SER A 553 20.27 -24.93 -33.28
N LYS A 554 19.71 -25.91 -33.99
CA LYS A 554 19.34 -25.84 -35.40
C LYS A 554 17.84 -25.66 -35.53
N LYS A 555 17.43 -24.74 -36.39
CA LYS A 555 16.03 -24.54 -36.75
C LYS A 555 15.63 -25.49 -37.87
N ILE A 556 14.54 -26.19 -37.66
CA ILE A 556 13.92 -27.11 -38.59
C ILE A 556 12.54 -26.56 -38.97
N ARG A 557 12.21 -26.61 -40.26
CA ARG A 557 10.90 -26.20 -40.77
C ARG A 557 10.20 -27.41 -41.32
N ASP A 558 9.03 -27.72 -40.79
CA ASP A 558 8.15 -28.67 -41.46
C ASP A 558 7.71 -28.07 -42.80
N LYS A 559 7.75 -28.88 -43.87
CA LYS A 559 7.30 -28.46 -45.20
C LYS A 559 5.77 -28.40 -45.29
N SER A 560 5.05 -29.04 -44.37
CA SER A 560 3.57 -29.02 -44.31
C SER A 560 2.97 -28.00 -43.33
N GLU A 561 3.71 -27.54 -42.33
CA GLU A 561 3.20 -26.61 -41.31
C GLU A 561 3.95 -25.27 -41.31
N LYS A 562 3.28 -24.18 -40.90
CA LYS A 562 3.93 -22.87 -40.66
C LYS A 562 4.84 -22.88 -39.41
N THR A 563 4.89 -24.00 -38.71
CA THR A 563 5.59 -24.16 -37.43
C THR A 563 7.04 -24.55 -37.65
N ALA A 564 7.95 -23.91 -36.92
CA ALA A 564 9.37 -24.26 -36.92
C ALA A 564 9.78 -24.84 -35.57
N TYR A 565 10.57 -25.89 -35.61
CA TYR A 565 11.11 -26.58 -34.43
C TYR A 565 12.58 -26.22 -34.26
N TYR A 566 13.07 -26.26 -33.01
CA TYR A 566 14.48 -26.07 -32.71
C TYR A 566 15.01 -27.37 -32.10
N MET A 567 16.10 -27.89 -32.67
CA MET A 567 16.77 -29.09 -32.19
C MET A 567 18.19 -28.74 -31.73
N PRO A 568 18.77 -29.46 -30.76
CA PRO A 568 20.19 -29.31 -30.42
C PRO A 568 21.07 -29.54 -31.65
N LYS A 569 22.05 -28.66 -31.84
CA LYS A 569 23.04 -28.75 -32.91
C LYS A 569 24.34 -29.28 -32.30
N PHE A 570 24.75 -30.45 -32.75
CA PHE A 570 26.01 -31.06 -32.35
C PHE A 570 27.02 -30.97 -33.48
N GLU A 571 28.27 -30.69 -33.13
CA GLU A 571 29.41 -30.69 -34.06
C GLU A 571 30.52 -31.59 -33.52
N TRP A 572 31.31 -32.15 -34.45
CA TRP A 572 32.52 -32.86 -34.07
C TRP A 572 33.60 -31.87 -33.68
N LYS A 573 34.18 -32.09 -32.51
CA LYS A 573 35.33 -31.34 -32.01
C LYS A 573 36.47 -32.30 -31.74
N HIS A 574 37.68 -31.77 -31.78
CA HIS A 574 38.88 -32.51 -31.46
C HIS A 574 39.63 -31.76 -30.37
N GLY A 575 39.81 -32.40 -29.20
CA GLY A 575 40.37 -31.74 -28.03
C GLY A 575 40.41 -32.67 -26.82
N GLU A 576 40.72 -32.09 -25.66
CA GLU A 576 40.71 -32.78 -24.38
C GLU A 576 39.30 -33.28 -24.05
N ILE A 577 39.20 -34.56 -23.70
CA ILE A 577 37.97 -35.20 -23.21
C ILE A 577 38.30 -36.09 -22.03
N GLY A 578 37.39 -36.17 -21.06
CA GLY A 578 37.58 -37.03 -19.91
C GLY A 578 37.62 -38.53 -20.25
N ILE A 579 38.30 -39.26 -19.39
CA ILE A 579 38.54 -40.70 -19.45
C ILE A 579 37.27 -41.43 -19.02
N GLY A 580 36.70 -42.25 -19.91
CA GLY A 580 35.39 -42.85 -19.70
C GLY A 580 34.22 -41.91 -20.01
N ALA A 581 34.44 -40.79 -20.72
CA ALA A 581 33.36 -39.88 -21.09
C ALA A 581 32.35 -40.53 -22.06
N SER A 582 31.08 -40.15 -21.91
CA SER A 582 29.97 -40.56 -22.79
C SER A 582 29.11 -39.34 -23.14
N ARG A 583 29.09 -38.97 -24.43
CA ARG A 583 28.26 -37.92 -25.02
C ARG A 583 27.15 -38.56 -25.85
N LYS A 584 26.10 -39.07 -25.18
CA LYS A 584 25.03 -39.85 -25.80
C LYS A 584 23.71 -39.10 -25.72
N HIS A 585 23.39 -38.38 -26.79
CA HIS A 585 22.13 -37.65 -26.88
C HIS A 585 21.06 -38.46 -27.61
N SER A 586 19.94 -38.69 -26.93
CA SER A 586 18.75 -39.32 -27.50
C SER A 586 18.26 -38.62 -28.78
N ASN A 587 18.40 -37.28 -28.82
CA ASN A 587 17.98 -36.42 -29.93
C ASN A 587 19.14 -35.93 -30.83
N GLY A 588 20.38 -36.38 -30.57
CA GLY A 588 21.54 -36.01 -31.37
C GLY A 588 21.69 -36.89 -32.61
N THR A 589 22.14 -36.28 -33.71
CA THR A 589 22.53 -36.96 -34.95
C THR A 589 23.94 -37.55 -34.89
N ILE A 590 24.74 -37.16 -33.89
CA ILE A 590 26.08 -37.69 -33.61
C ILE A 590 26.24 -37.94 -32.10
N SER A 591 27.11 -38.88 -31.72
CA SER A 591 27.47 -39.17 -30.32
C SER A 591 28.88 -39.77 -30.24
N SER A 592 29.53 -39.64 -29.09
CA SER A 592 30.86 -40.23 -28.83
C SER A 592 30.95 -40.84 -27.45
N GLU A 593 31.64 -41.96 -27.31
CA GLU A 593 31.98 -42.55 -26.00
C GLU A 593 33.39 -43.14 -26.02
N ASN A 594 34.10 -43.04 -24.90
CA ASN A 594 35.43 -43.65 -24.79
C ASN A 594 35.54 -44.65 -23.64
N ARG A 595 36.34 -45.69 -23.88
CA ARG A 595 36.65 -46.78 -22.96
C ARG A 595 38.16 -46.99 -22.91
N ILE A 596 38.67 -47.25 -21.72
CA ILE A 596 40.08 -47.60 -21.52
C ILE A 596 40.15 -49.02 -20.94
N GLU A 597 41.03 -49.84 -21.48
CA GLU A 597 41.33 -51.18 -21.01
C GLU A 597 42.84 -51.33 -20.82
N ILE A 598 43.26 -51.84 -19.66
CA ILE A 598 44.66 -52.02 -19.31
C ILE A 598 44.91 -53.52 -19.13
N PHE A 599 45.97 -54.03 -19.76
CA PHE A 599 46.36 -55.43 -19.75
C PHE A 599 47.78 -55.58 -19.21
N SER A 600 48.04 -56.68 -18.50
CA SER A 600 49.39 -57.18 -18.18
C SER A 600 49.57 -58.52 -18.92
N GLY A 601 50.50 -58.57 -19.88
CA GLY A 601 50.57 -59.66 -20.84
C GLY A 601 49.27 -59.79 -21.65
N GLU A 602 48.57 -60.91 -21.49
CA GLU A 602 47.24 -61.16 -22.10
C GLU A 602 46.07 -60.95 -21.11
N GLU A 603 46.35 -60.76 -19.82
CA GLU A 603 45.33 -60.61 -18.79
C GLU A 603 44.87 -59.16 -18.67
N LYS A 604 43.54 -58.93 -18.69
CA LYS A 604 42.96 -57.59 -18.47
C LYS A 604 42.91 -57.29 -16.97
N ILE A 605 43.72 -56.32 -16.54
CA ILE A 605 43.85 -55.95 -15.13
C ILE A 605 42.95 -54.78 -14.72
N ALA A 606 42.56 -53.90 -15.67
CA ALA A 606 41.63 -52.80 -15.39
C ALA A 606 40.79 -52.42 -16.62
N SER A 607 39.62 -51.83 -16.37
CA SER A 607 38.77 -51.27 -17.42
C SER A 607 37.99 -50.09 -16.89
N ILE A 608 38.14 -48.93 -17.55
CA ILE A 608 37.35 -47.74 -17.32
C ILE A 608 36.30 -47.71 -18.41
N LYS A 609 35.06 -48.01 -18.03
CA LYS A 609 33.91 -48.04 -18.94
C LYS A 609 33.37 -46.63 -19.15
N PRO A 610 32.70 -46.37 -20.27
CA PRO A 610 31.92 -45.14 -20.44
C PRO A 610 30.96 -44.98 -19.26
N SER A 611 30.99 -43.81 -18.62
CA SER A 611 30.16 -43.52 -17.45
C SER A 611 28.68 -43.59 -17.81
N LYS A 612 27.90 -44.23 -16.92
CA LYS A 612 26.43 -44.22 -16.95
C LYS A 612 25.95 -43.19 -15.93
N GLY A 613 26.17 -41.91 -16.22
CA GLY A 613 25.61 -40.83 -15.39
C GLY A 613 24.10 -40.69 -15.57
N ASP A 614 23.42 -40.10 -14.58
CA ASP A 614 22.04 -39.64 -14.70
C ASP A 614 21.99 -38.41 -15.62
N GLY A 615 22.06 -38.61 -16.94
CA GLY A 615 22.10 -37.52 -17.93
C GLY A 615 22.41 -37.97 -19.36
N ASP A 616 22.28 -37.06 -20.33
CA ASP A 616 22.67 -37.29 -21.73
C ASP A 616 24.19 -37.11 -21.97
N ASP A 617 24.93 -36.65 -20.94
CA ASP A 617 26.36 -36.40 -20.91
C ASP A 617 26.97 -36.88 -19.60
N ALA A 618 28.10 -37.59 -19.68
CA ALA A 618 28.92 -37.90 -18.53
C ALA A 618 30.39 -37.58 -18.87
N ASP A 619 30.99 -36.67 -18.10
CA ASP A 619 32.31 -36.11 -18.40
C ASP A 619 33.47 -37.09 -18.21
N GLY A 620 33.27 -38.17 -17.44
CA GLY A 620 34.33 -39.14 -17.14
C GLY A 620 35.30 -38.63 -16.06
N LEU A 621 36.47 -39.27 -15.94
CA LEU A 621 37.56 -38.82 -15.08
C LEU A 621 38.40 -37.76 -15.82
N GLU A 622 38.86 -36.74 -15.11
CA GLU A 622 39.67 -35.65 -15.70
C GLU A 622 41.01 -36.16 -16.28
N SER A 623 41.64 -37.12 -15.61
CA SER A 623 42.91 -37.71 -16.02
C SER A 623 42.96 -39.22 -15.80
N LEU A 624 43.87 -39.90 -16.50
CA LEU A 624 44.18 -41.31 -16.34
C LEU A 624 45.50 -41.43 -15.57
N ASN A 625 45.42 -42.03 -14.38
CA ASN A 625 46.58 -42.38 -13.57
C ASN A 625 46.98 -43.84 -13.81
N LEU A 626 48.04 -44.07 -14.60
CA LEU A 626 48.52 -45.42 -14.90
C LEU A 626 49.38 -46.04 -13.80
N LYS A 627 50.00 -45.22 -12.93
CA LYS A 627 50.81 -45.68 -11.78
C LYS A 627 50.00 -46.55 -10.82
N LYS A 628 48.69 -46.33 -10.74
CA LYS A 628 47.75 -47.20 -9.98
C LYS A 628 47.62 -48.62 -10.51
N TYR A 629 47.98 -48.86 -11.77
CA TYR A 629 47.73 -50.14 -12.47
C TYR A 629 49.02 -50.85 -12.91
N ILE A 630 50.13 -50.12 -13.03
CA ILE A 630 51.42 -50.64 -13.47
C ILE A 630 52.34 -50.77 -12.27
N ASP A 631 52.80 -51.99 -12.01
CA ASP A 631 53.72 -52.30 -10.93
C ASP A 631 55.15 -52.31 -11.48
N THR A 632 55.91 -51.24 -11.24
CA THR A 632 57.28 -51.09 -11.75
C THR A 632 58.26 -52.09 -11.15
N ASP A 633 57.91 -52.78 -10.07
CA ASP A 633 58.76 -53.81 -9.45
C ASP A 633 58.55 -55.20 -10.10
N LYS A 634 57.60 -55.32 -11.03
CA LYS A 634 57.33 -56.55 -11.78
C LYS A 634 57.67 -56.36 -13.27
N PRO A 635 58.81 -56.91 -13.74
CA PRO A 635 59.14 -56.89 -15.15
C PRO A 635 58.04 -57.54 -16.00
N GLY A 636 57.67 -56.88 -17.09
CA GLY A 636 56.56 -57.33 -17.93
C GLY A 636 56.09 -56.27 -18.92
N GLU A 637 55.24 -56.70 -19.86
CA GLU A 637 54.60 -55.82 -20.83
C GLU A 637 53.16 -55.48 -20.40
N TYR A 638 52.89 -54.18 -20.27
CA TYR A 638 51.56 -53.64 -20.03
C TYR A 638 51.02 -53.00 -21.31
N LYS A 639 49.77 -53.29 -21.68
CA LYS A 639 49.12 -52.71 -22.86
C LYS A 639 47.95 -51.83 -22.43
N ILE A 640 47.96 -50.58 -22.85
CA ILE A 640 46.91 -49.60 -22.60
C ILE A 640 46.16 -49.42 -23.91
N LYS A 641 44.90 -49.85 -23.93
CA LYS A 641 44.02 -49.75 -25.08
C LYS A 641 42.92 -48.73 -24.80
N VAL A 642 42.94 -47.62 -25.51
CA VAL A 642 41.85 -46.65 -25.54
C VAL A 642 41.01 -46.91 -26.79
N THR A 643 39.70 -47.02 -26.62
CA THR A 643 38.73 -47.13 -27.71
C THR A 643 37.75 -45.96 -27.62
N ASN A 644 37.71 -45.15 -28.66
CA ASN A 644 36.75 -44.05 -28.81
C ASN A 644 35.75 -44.42 -29.91
N THR A 645 34.50 -44.63 -29.52
CA THR A 645 33.41 -45.00 -30.42
C THR A 645 32.66 -43.75 -30.84
N LEU A 646 32.68 -43.45 -32.13
CA LEU A 646 32.00 -42.34 -32.77
C LEU A 646 30.80 -42.87 -33.53
N THR A 647 29.62 -42.32 -33.25
CA THR A 647 28.38 -42.75 -33.88
C THR A 647 27.75 -41.60 -34.64
N ASN A 648 27.31 -41.82 -35.87
CA ASN A 648 26.46 -40.89 -36.61
C ASN A 648 25.20 -41.59 -37.12
N LYS A 649 24.06 -40.92 -36.98
CA LYS A 649 22.75 -41.43 -37.39
C LYS A 649 22.37 -40.82 -38.75
N THR A 650 21.85 -41.67 -39.64
CA THR A 650 21.30 -41.27 -40.94
C THR A 650 19.83 -41.64 -41.01
N CYS A 651 19.01 -40.72 -41.51
CA CYS A 651 17.56 -40.88 -41.50
C CYS A 651 16.99 -40.91 -42.90
N THR A 652 16.55 -42.09 -43.33
CA THR A 652 15.97 -42.31 -44.65
C THR A 652 14.47 -42.51 -44.55
N VAL A 653 13.73 -42.03 -45.56
CA VAL A 653 12.28 -42.24 -45.67
C VAL A 653 12.03 -43.36 -46.66
N ILE A 654 11.38 -44.42 -46.19
CA ILE A 654 10.92 -45.51 -47.04
C ILE A 654 9.45 -45.20 -47.39
N ASN A 655 9.23 -44.82 -48.65
CA ASN A 655 7.88 -44.64 -49.17
C ASN A 655 7.30 -45.99 -49.60
N SER A 656 6.30 -46.47 -48.86
CA SER A 656 5.42 -47.56 -49.31
C SER A 656 4.06 -46.97 -49.68
N LYS A 657 3.37 -47.58 -50.64
CA LYS A 657 2.31 -46.98 -51.49
C LYS A 657 1.14 -46.22 -50.80
N ARG A 658 1.02 -46.19 -49.46
CA ARG A 658 0.14 -45.29 -48.67
C ARG A 658 0.66 -44.93 -47.25
N LYS A 659 1.92 -45.24 -46.90
CA LYS A 659 2.55 -44.91 -45.61
C LYS A 659 4.03 -44.62 -45.79
N TYR A 660 4.51 -43.53 -45.18
CA TYR A 660 5.94 -43.28 -45.02
C TYR A 660 6.40 -43.93 -43.71
N ASN A 661 7.45 -44.74 -43.76
CA ASN A 661 8.15 -45.24 -42.57
C ASN A 661 9.54 -44.60 -42.55
N LYS A 662 9.93 -44.00 -41.41
CA LYS A 662 11.30 -43.49 -41.20
C LYS A 662 12.19 -44.64 -40.75
N LYS A 663 13.33 -44.84 -41.42
CA LYS A 663 14.37 -45.80 -41.00
C LYS A 663 15.60 -45.01 -40.57
N THR A 664 16.03 -45.23 -39.33
CA THR A 664 17.28 -44.69 -38.79
C THR A 664 18.37 -45.75 -38.97
N ASP A 665 19.37 -45.47 -39.79
CA ASP A 665 20.57 -46.30 -39.89
C ASP A 665 21.68 -45.65 -39.06
N VAL A 666 22.27 -46.43 -38.16
CA VAL A 666 23.35 -46.01 -37.27
C VAL A 666 24.67 -46.49 -37.85
N ASN A 667 25.60 -45.57 -38.07
CA ASN A 667 26.97 -45.90 -38.46
C ASN A 667 27.89 -45.64 -37.27
N GLU A 668 28.68 -46.65 -36.91
CA GLU A 668 29.62 -46.61 -35.80
C GLU A 668 31.04 -46.77 -36.33
N ARG A 669 31.93 -45.89 -35.88
CA ARG A 669 33.36 -45.93 -36.17
C ARG A 669 34.10 -45.97 -34.84
N ASN A 670 34.93 -47.00 -34.67
CA ASN A 670 35.85 -47.09 -33.54
C ASN A 670 37.22 -46.54 -33.93
N GLU A 671 37.73 -45.62 -33.13
CA GLU A 671 39.12 -45.20 -33.12
C GLU A 671 39.83 -45.88 -31.96
N THR A 672 40.99 -46.48 -32.20
CA THR A 672 41.74 -47.22 -31.18
C THR A 672 43.15 -46.69 -31.06
N LEU A 673 43.62 -46.59 -29.82
CA LEU A 673 44.98 -46.23 -29.44
C LEU A 673 45.50 -47.34 -28.53
N THR A 674 46.62 -47.95 -28.90
CA THR A 674 47.32 -48.99 -28.14
C THR A 674 48.73 -48.52 -27.83
N ILE A 675 49.04 -48.39 -26.54
CA ILE A 675 50.38 -48.07 -26.05
C ILE A 675 50.91 -49.29 -25.29
N THR A 676 52.16 -49.67 -25.54
CA THR A 676 52.83 -50.77 -24.83
C THR A 676 53.89 -50.20 -23.91
N ILE A 677 53.84 -50.56 -22.63
CA ILE A 677 54.82 -50.17 -21.61
C ILE A 677 55.56 -51.44 -21.21
N GLU A 678 56.86 -51.49 -21.46
CA GLU A 678 57.75 -52.60 -21.10
C GLU A 678 58.55 -52.19 -19.86
N VAL A 679 58.28 -52.85 -18.75
CA VAL A 679 59.04 -52.71 -17.50
C VAL A 679 60.20 -53.71 -17.54
N LYS A 680 61.43 -53.21 -17.48
CA LYS A 680 62.68 -54.01 -17.55
C LYS A 680 63.28 -54.31 -16.19
#